data_AF-A0A160P0A7-F1
#
_entry.id   AF-A0A160P0A7-F1
#
_cell.length_a   1.000
_cell.length_b   1.000
_cell.length_c   1.000
_cell.angle_alpha   90.00
_cell.angle_beta   90.00
_cell.angle_gamma   90.00
#
_symmetry.space_group_name_H-M   'P 1'
#
loop_
_entity.id
_entity.type
_entity.pdbx_description
1 polymer ?
#
loop_
_entity_poly.entity_id
_entity_poly.type
_entity_poly.pdbx_seq_one_letter_code
_entity_poly.pdbx_strand_id
1 'polypeptide(L)'
;MDRDLYGREAVFHRTGLAARLIGLDPERLSGVRYEHGEDPPVVVFTGGRGMGKTALLKQLRNAYKGATPLALIDCARVEPPADHGRGWTERTGALAELAVQLAPKVTGAKQIEFPRLSLGLVAVASISWTQEDEERAQRDLQRLGPVLSTVDAAKGAATNWVAKVLTKLAATFAESAVPLAGLLAEATVETVLEEVFGRVQKKSESWYGSYRNAGGRGKAGLQQLAIDFEQGGRRRQEAEDFLVGALIEDLGQAYRGLTKAGTRRGRPVLLLDNAHGELGRRLIEPILRARDNGRRDKVVVFAVSRVHEHEGMRRAHRVRLPETAHRAPAPRGDDVTSGILAVALTPLSPAQAQAAFDRLDPSGLTPADLARGVHRLTGGRPLGVTLLGQAAAEAPRAERGALTPGALLDLDVELREDALPVPVAPALLTALLPQPRLEPFTVLAAAHDEESARLLARTRLHTESRDGDMALRVRDQLRAEDWAEGPEHFVADPLLRALLLHRLRFGDGDHPRHSAWRAVHETLHRHYDRDEQRPYRLFHELALGRVDDAVAHLRTTFPEPDVIGWLGRLRFIASAPYPRAAARPSGPDPRRAAALGREATDTLDALPAGLDADSLALHLSVRRLLHALWLLTDPLALPDGEVTEKLAHELRQLSGRHLTGNSPLWDAATHWPRDIHAWRRPTLPPGREDGV
;
A
#
# COMPACT_ATOMS: atom_id res chain seq x y z
N MET A 1 -11.48 -6.17 -18.11
CA MET A 1 -10.10 -6.04 -18.60
C MET A 1 -9.15 -6.77 -17.66
N ASP A 2 -8.41 -7.76 -18.14
CA ASP A 2 -7.30 -8.37 -17.40
C ASP A 2 -6.18 -7.34 -17.27
N ARG A 3 -5.99 -6.82 -16.05
CA ARG A 3 -4.83 -6.00 -15.71
C ARG A 3 -3.65 -6.95 -15.55
N ASP A 4 -2.72 -6.96 -16.48
CA ASP A 4 -1.46 -7.67 -16.24
C ASP A 4 -0.70 -6.93 -15.14
N LEU A 5 -0.38 -7.65 -14.07
CA LEU A 5 0.44 -7.13 -13.00
C LEU A 5 1.91 -7.28 -13.34
N TYR A 6 2.47 -6.22 -13.92
CA TYR A 6 3.91 -6.10 -14.14
C TYR A 6 4.69 -6.30 -12.84
N GLY A 7 5.81 -7.02 -12.92
CA GLY A 7 6.65 -7.27 -11.75
C GLY A 7 6.09 -8.24 -10.73
N ARG A 8 5.03 -8.99 -11.07
CA ARG A 8 4.43 -10.04 -10.23
C ARG A 8 4.52 -11.43 -10.85
N GLU A 9 5.37 -11.59 -11.85
CA GLU A 9 5.53 -12.82 -12.64
C GLU A 9 5.96 -14.01 -11.77
N ALA A 10 6.77 -13.78 -10.72
CA ALA A 10 7.17 -14.83 -9.78
C ALA A 10 5.98 -15.52 -9.06
N VAL A 11 4.85 -14.82 -8.92
CA VAL A 11 3.61 -15.40 -8.36
C VAL A 11 2.82 -16.17 -9.42
N PHE A 12 2.64 -15.55 -10.60
CA PHE A 12 1.70 -15.99 -11.64
C PHE A 12 2.34 -16.86 -12.73
N HIS A 13 3.64 -17.09 -12.72
CA HIS A 13 4.27 -18.04 -13.62
C HIS A 13 3.66 -19.44 -13.44
N ARG A 14 3.67 -20.27 -14.49
CA ARG A 14 3.14 -21.64 -14.50
C ARG A 14 3.64 -22.52 -13.35
N THR A 15 4.88 -22.26 -12.93
CA THR A 15 5.56 -22.93 -11.81
C THR A 15 5.93 -21.97 -10.68
N GLY A 16 5.30 -20.79 -10.66
CA GLY A 16 5.53 -19.74 -9.67
C GLY A 16 4.94 -20.06 -8.30
N LEU A 17 5.05 -19.12 -7.38
CA LEU A 17 4.66 -19.30 -5.98
C LEU A 17 3.21 -19.78 -5.83
N ALA A 18 2.26 -19.13 -6.51
CA ALA A 18 0.84 -19.49 -6.38
C ALA A 18 0.58 -20.89 -6.91
N ALA A 19 1.17 -21.24 -8.06
CA ALA A 19 0.98 -22.54 -8.68
C ALA A 19 1.50 -23.69 -7.81
N ARG A 20 2.67 -23.52 -7.18
CA ARG A 20 3.28 -24.54 -6.31
C ARG A 20 2.57 -24.70 -4.96
N LEU A 21 1.90 -23.65 -4.47
CA LEU A 21 1.11 -23.72 -3.25
C LEU A 21 -0.28 -24.29 -3.50
N ILE A 22 -0.98 -23.78 -4.53
CA ILE A 22 -2.34 -24.19 -4.88
C ILE A 22 -2.35 -25.55 -5.57
N GLY A 23 -1.26 -25.93 -6.25
CA GLY A 23 -1.13 -27.16 -7.03
C GLY A 23 -1.77 -27.10 -8.41
N LEU A 24 -2.00 -25.90 -8.94
CA LEU A 24 -2.60 -25.66 -10.24
C LEU A 24 -1.85 -24.56 -10.99
N ASP A 25 -1.64 -24.75 -12.28
CA ASP A 25 -1.16 -23.71 -13.19
C ASP A 25 -2.23 -22.60 -13.34
N PRO A 26 -1.88 -21.31 -13.23
CA PRO A 26 -2.85 -20.21 -13.27
C PRO A 26 -3.48 -19.95 -14.65
N GLU A 27 -2.85 -20.39 -15.75
CA GLU A 27 -3.37 -20.23 -17.11
C GLU A 27 -4.17 -21.45 -17.56
N ARG A 28 -3.62 -22.65 -17.37
CA ARG A 28 -4.17 -23.90 -17.91
C ARG A 28 -4.90 -24.75 -16.86
N LEU A 29 -4.79 -24.39 -15.58
CA LEU A 29 -5.36 -25.14 -14.46
C LEU A 29 -4.93 -26.62 -14.45
N SER A 30 -3.76 -26.91 -15.00
CA SER A 30 -3.12 -28.23 -14.96
C SER A 30 -2.44 -28.46 -13.61
N GLY A 31 -2.37 -29.72 -13.17
CA GLY A 31 -1.78 -30.07 -11.88
C GLY A 31 -0.29 -29.70 -11.78
N VAL A 32 0.09 -29.09 -10.66
CA VAL A 32 1.47 -28.74 -10.31
C VAL A 32 1.81 -29.41 -8.98
N ARG A 33 3.06 -29.89 -8.83
CA ARG A 33 3.52 -30.55 -7.60
C ARG A 33 3.54 -29.54 -6.44
N TYR A 34 2.97 -29.95 -5.31
CA TYR A 34 2.98 -29.15 -4.10
C TYR A 34 4.38 -29.03 -3.51
N GLU A 35 4.78 -27.81 -3.13
CA GLU A 35 6.09 -27.56 -2.50
C GLU A 35 6.13 -27.99 -1.01
N HIS A 36 5.04 -27.79 -0.25
CA HIS A 36 5.03 -27.94 1.21
C HIS A 36 4.17 -29.10 1.77
N GLY A 37 3.82 -30.10 0.96
CA GLY A 37 3.02 -31.25 1.45
C GLY A 37 1.74 -30.81 2.19
N GLU A 38 1.30 -31.50 3.23
CA GLU A 38 0.08 -31.14 4.00
C GLU A 38 0.32 -30.05 5.08
N ASP A 39 1.35 -29.22 4.91
CA ASP A 39 1.68 -28.13 5.84
C ASP A 39 2.11 -26.85 5.08
N PRO A 40 1.20 -26.22 4.30
CA PRO A 40 1.54 -25.00 3.58
C PRO A 40 1.85 -23.85 4.56
N PRO A 41 2.77 -22.93 4.21
CA PRO A 41 2.94 -21.70 4.96
C PRO A 41 1.74 -20.75 4.76
N VAL A 42 1.59 -19.80 5.67
CA VAL A 42 0.76 -18.61 5.43
C VAL A 42 1.63 -17.60 4.68
N VAL A 43 1.27 -17.25 3.45
CA VAL A 43 2.04 -16.29 2.66
C VAL A 43 1.50 -14.90 2.91
N VAL A 44 2.35 -13.99 3.38
CA VAL A 44 1.99 -12.59 3.59
C VAL A 44 2.79 -11.73 2.61
N PHE A 45 2.14 -11.13 1.62
CA PHE A 45 2.79 -10.16 0.74
C PHE A 45 2.91 -8.81 1.46
N THR A 46 4.13 -8.34 1.66
CA THR A 46 4.41 -7.07 2.35
C THR A 46 4.83 -5.98 1.38
N GLY A 47 4.65 -4.73 1.78
CA GLY A 47 5.12 -3.56 1.06
C GLY A 47 4.24 -2.36 1.34
N GLY A 48 4.78 -1.14 1.22
CA GLY A 48 4.05 0.08 1.51
C GLY A 48 2.83 0.34 0.60
N ARG A 49 2.18 1.48 0.79
CA ARG A 49 1.03 1.88 -0.03
C ARG A 49 1.39 2.03 -1.50
N GLY A 50 0.44 1.71 -2.38
CA GLY A 50 0.65 1.76 -3.84
C GLY A 50 1.45 0.60 -4.45
N MET A 51 1.86 -0.41 -3.67
CA MET A 51 2.63 -1.57 -4.18
C MET A 51 1.81 -2.63 -4.93
N GLY A 52 0.51 -2.39 -5.18
CA GLY A 52 -0.34 -3.31 -5.94
C GLY A 52 -0.81 -4.57 -5.19
N LYS A 53 -0.73 -4.57 -3.85
CA LYS A 53 -1.11 -5.71 -2.97
C LYS A 53 -2.54 -6.22 -3.21
N THR A 54 -3.54 -5.33 -3.10
CA THR A 54 -4.95 -5.67 -3.38
C THR A 54 -5.16 -6.15 -4.82
N ALA A 55 -4.45 -5.55 -5.79
CA ALA A 55 -4.55 -5.95 -7.18
C ALA A 55 -4.00 -7.37 -7.39
N LEU A 56 -2.90 -7.73 -6.69
CA LEU A 56 -2.35 -9.08 -6.67
C LEU A 56 -3.35 -10.10 -6.15
N LEU A 57 -4.02 -9.85 -5.02
CA LEU A 57 -5.06 -10.75 -4.52
C LEU A 57 -6.24 -10.87 -5.49
N LYS A 58 -6.66 -9.77 -6.11
CA LYS A 58 -7.74 -9.79 -7.12
C LYS A 58 -7.34 -10.60 -8.35
N GLN A 59 -6.09 -10.53 -8.80
CA GLN A 59 -5.63 -11.33 -9.92
C GLN A 59 -5.48 -12.82 -9.55
N LEU A 60 -5.05 -13.16 -8.32
CA LEU A 60 -5.11 -14.54 -7.81
C LEU A 60 -6.55 -15.06 -7.81
N ARG A 61 -7.49 -14.26 -7.31
CA ARG A 61 -8.91 -14.60 -7.34
C ARG A 61 -9.37 -14.89 -8.78
N ASN A 62 -9.04 -14.02 -9.73
CA ASN A 62 -9.47 -14.16 -11.12
C ASN A 62 -8.85 -15.40 -11.79
N ALA A 63 -7.55 -15.65 -11.58
CA ALA A 63 -6.83 -16.77 -12.18
C ALA A 63 -7.37 -18.14 -11.73
N TYR A 64 -7.80 -18.27 -10.47
CA TYR A 64 -8.25 -19.54 -9.89
C TYR A 64 -9.76 -19.64 -9.69
N LYS A 65 -10.53 -18.62 -10.10
CA LYS A 65 -11.99 -18.58 -9.93
C LYS A 65 -12.64 -19.78 -10.60
N GLY A 66 -13.42 -20.54 -9.84
CA GLY A 66 -14.14 -21.72 -10.35
C GLY A 66 -13.29 -22.97 -10.57
N ALA A 67 -11.96 -22.89 -10.41
CA ALA A 67 -11.06 -24.03 -10.47
C ALA A 67 -10.95 -24.72 -9.10
N THR A 68 -10.79 -23.92 -8.05
CA THR A 68 -10.69 -24.35 -6.65
C THR A 68 -11.55 -23.45 -5.76
N PRO A 69 -12.06 -23.92 -4.61
CA PRO A 69 -12.76 -23.09 -3.65
C PRO A 69 -11.87 -21.95 -3.18
N LEU A 70 -12.35 -20.72 -3.32
CA LEU A 70 -11.55 -19.52 -3.05
C LEU A 70 -12.44 -18.42 -2.45
N ALA A 71 -11.95 -17.78 -1.40
CA ALA A 71 -12.57 -16.58 -0.82
C ALA A 71 -11.59 -15.41 -0.77
N LEU A 72 -12.10 -14.20 -0.93
CA LEU A 72 -11.39 -12.94 -0.75
C LEU A 72 -12.17 -12.05 0.21
N ILE A 73 -11.54 -11.65 1.31
CA ILE A 73 -12.10 -10.70 2.27
C ILE A 73 -11.16 -9.51 2.45
N ASP A 74 -11.72 -8.32 2.61
CA ASP A 74 -10.97 -7.13 3.03
C ASP A 74 -11.15 -6.93 4.53
N CYS A 75 -10.11 -7.25 5.32
CA CYS A 75 -10.17 -7.17 6.76
C CYS A 75 -10.34 -5.74 7.32
N ALA A 76 -10.21 -4.70 6.47
CA ALA A 76 -10.45 -3.32 6.87
C ALA A 76 -11.85 -2.81 6.48
N ARG A 77 -12.68 -3.62 5.80
CA ARG A 77 -14.01 -3.25 5.31
C ARG A 77 -15.12 -4.18 5.77
N VAL A 78 -14.87 -4.97 6.82
CA VAL A 78 -15.93 -5.77 7.44
C VAL A 78 -16.74 -4.85 8.34
N GLU A 79 -17.81 -4.32 7.79
CA GLU A 79 -18.67 -3.35 8.49
C GLU A 79 -19.76 -4.06 9.31
N PRO A 80 -20.08 -3.54 10.51
CA PRO A 80 -21.21 -4.02 11.27
C PRO A 80 -22.52 -3.77 10.52
N PRO A 81 -23.43 -4.75 10.49
CA PRO A 81 -24.79 -4.51 10.02
C PRO A 81 -25.49 -3.42 10.85
N ALA A 82 -26.41 -2.68 10.24
CA ALA A 82 -27.08 -1.53 10.86
C ALA A 82 -27.77 -1.84 12.22
N ASP A 83 -28.24 -3.08 12.39
CA ASP A 83 -28.79 -3.57 13.66
C ASP A 83 -28.35 -5.03 13.83
N HIS A 84 -27.42 -5.29 14.74
CA HIS A 84 -26.81 -6.59 14.99
C HIS A 84 -26.84 -6.92 16.48
N GLY A 85 -27.20 -8.17 16.82
CA GLY A 85 -27.16 -8.64 18.19
C GLY A 85 -25.74 -8.82 18.74
N ARG A 86 -25.64 -9.15 20.03
CA ARG A 86 -24.34 -9.40 20.72
C ARG A 86 -23.57 -10.59 20.15
N GLY A 87 -24.23 -11.46 19.38
CA GLY A 87 -23.61 -12.59 18.68
C GLY A 87 -22.81 -12.20 17.43
N TRP A 88 -22.91 -10.95 16.96
CA TRP A 88 -22.13 -10.46 15.83
C TRP A 88 -20.82 -9.81 16.29
N THR A 89 -19.74 -10.17 15.59
CA THR A 89 -18.43 -9.53 15.66
C THR A 89 -17.85 -9.46 14.25
N GLU A 90 -16.85 -8.62 14.02
CA GLU A 90 -16.13 -8.57 12.74
C GLU A 90 -15.61 -9.97 12.34
N ARG A 91 -15.20 -10.79 13.31
CA ARG A 91 -14.68 -12.14 13.07
C ARG A 91 -15.78 -13.12 12.66
N THR A 92 -16.93 -13.12 13.33
CA THR A 92 -18.06 -13.99 12.98
C THR A 92 -18.67 -13.57 11.63
N GLY A 93 -18.76 -12.26 11.36
CA GLY A 93 -19.12 -11.72 10.05
C GLY A 93 -18.16 -12.17 8.95
N ALA A 94 -16.84 -12.06 9.18
CA ALA A 94 -15.83 -12.55 8.26
C ALA A 94 -15.91 -14.06 8.01
N LEU A 95 -16.12 -14.87 9.04
CA LEU A 95 -16.25 -16.33 8.90
C LEU A 95 -17.49 -16.71 8.08
N ALA A 96 -18.61 -16.02 8.29
CA ALA A 96 -19.82 -16.21 7.50
C ALA A 96 -19.55 -15.88 6.02
N GLU A 97 -18.92 -14.73 5.73
CA GLU A 97 -18.58 -14.32 4.37
C GLU A 97 -17.62 -15.32 3.69
N LEU A 98 -16.58 -15.76 4.39
CA LEU A 98 -15.62 -16.76 3.88
C LEU A 98 -16.34 -18.06 3.51
N ALA A 99 -17.22 -18.57 4.38
CA ALA A 99 -17.97 -19.80 4.12
C ALA A 99 -18.85 -19.67 2.87
N VAL A 100 -19.55 -18.55 2.71
CA VAL A 100 -20.39 -18.26 1.54
C VAL A 100 -19.57 -18.20 0.26
N GLN A 101 -18.39 -17.58 0.29
CA GLN A 101 -17.53 -17.50 -0.89
C GLN A 101 -16.86 -18.85 -1.25
N LEU A 102 -16.61 -19.72 -0.26
CA LEU A 102 -15.97 -21.03 -0.47
C LEU A 102 -16.95 -22.14 -0.86
N ALA A 103 -18.24 -21.99 -0.54
CA ALA A 103 -19.25 -23.01 -0.78
C ALA A 103 -19.53 -23.33 -2.27
N PRO A 104 -19.58 -22.35 -3.20
CA PRO A 104 -20.02 -22.58 -4.57
C PRO A 104 -19.32 -23.76 -5.26
N LYS A 105 -20.06 -24.41 -6.15
CA LYS A 105 -19.54 -25.53 -6.94
C LYS A 105 -18.34 -25.08 -7.79
N VAL A 106 -17.29 -25.90 -7.79
CA VAL A 106 -16.11 -25.71 -8.63
C VAL A 106 -16.01 -26.78 -9.71
N THR A 107 -15.18 -26.55 -10.72
CA THR A 107 -15.00 -27.44 -11.85
C THR A 107 -14.60 -28.84 -11.39
N GLY A 108 -15.41 -29.85 -11.72
CA GLY A 108 -15.15 -31.25 -11.38
C GLY A 108 -15.53 -31.69 -9.97
N ALA A 109 -16.04 -30.81 -9.10
CA ALA A 109 -16.41 -31.18 -7.73
C ALA A 109 -17.74 -30.58 -7.28
N LYS A 110 -18.30 -31.12 -6.19
CA LYS A 110 -19.55 -30.61 -5.58
C LYS A 110 -19.31 -29.34 -4.76
N GLN A 111 -20.38 -28.71 -4.30
CA GLN A 111 -20.34 -27.65 -3.29
C GLN A 111 -19.65 -28.12 -2.00
N ILE A 112 -19.04 -27.20 -1.26
CA ILE A 112 -18.54 -27.45 0.09
C ILE A 112 -19.63 -27.10 1.09
N GLU A 113 -19.80 -27.97 2.07
CA GLU A 113 -20.73 -27.81 3.18
C GLU A 113 -19.93 -27.39 4.42
N PHE A 114 -20.49 -26.48 5.22
CA PHE A 114 -19.85 -25.97 6.44
C PHE A 114 -20.67 -26.29 7.69
N PRO A 115 -20.95 -27.57 7.99
CA PRO A 115 -21.87 -27.94 9.07
C PRO A 115 -21.35 -27.59 10.45
N ARG A 116 -20.03 -27.65 10.70
CA ARG A 116 -19.49 -27.31 12.01
C ARG A 116 -19.54 -25.81 12.20
N LEU A 117 -19.02 -25.05 11.23
CA LEU A 117 -19.02 -23.59 11.33
C LEU A 117 -20.44 -23.03 11.41
N SER A 118 -21.36 -23.50 10.56
CA SER A 118 -22.77 -23.04 10.58
C SER A 118 -23.39 -23.24 11.96
N LEU A 119 -23.16 -24.40 12.57
CA LEU A 119 -23.71 -24.71 13.88
C LEU A 119 -23.15 -23.82 14.99
N GLY A 120 -21.85 -23.52 14.96
CA GLY A 120 -21.23 -22.62 15.93
C GLY A 120 -21.67 -21.17 15.76
N LEU A 121 -21.81 -20.69 14.52
CA LEU A 121 -22.32 -19.33 14.24
C LEU A 121 -23.77 -19.17 14.69
N VAL A 122 -24.62 -20.18 14.49
CA VAL A 122 -26.00 -20.16 14.99
C VAL A 122 -26.04 -20.16 16.51
N ALA A 123 -25.24 -20.99 17.18
CA ALA A 123 -25.19 -21.03 18.64
C ALA A 123 -24.79 -19.67 19.24
N VAL A 124 -23.79 -19.01 18.64
CA VAL A 124 -23.35 -17.68 19.07
C VAL A 124 -24.39 -16.60 18.75
N ALA A 125 -25.06 -16.65 17.60
CA ALA A 125 -26.13 -15.71 17.29
C ALA A 125 -27.31 -15.84 18.27
N SER A 126 -27.65 -17.08 18.64
CA SER A 126 -28.81 -17.39 19.49
C SER A 126 -28.71 -16.94 20.94
N ILE A 127 -27.51 -16.65 21.45
CA ILE A 127 -27.34 -16.24 22.85
C ILE A 127 -27.97 -14.88 23.17
N SER A 128 -28.25 -14.09 22.13
CA SER A 128 -28.77 -12.72 22.27
C SER A 128 -30.25 -12.60 21.91
N TRP A 129 -30.95 -13.72 21.77
CA TRP A 129 -32.37 -13.73 21.42
C TRP A 129 -33.23 -13.65 22.68
N THR A 130 -34.08 -12.64 22.74
CA THR A 130 -35.11 -12.45 23.76
C THR A 130 -36.46 -12.32 23.05
N GLN A 131 -37.56 -12.51 23.79
CA GLN A 131 -38.92 -12.38 23.24
C GLN A 131 -39.20 -10.97 22.71
N GLU A 132 -38.57 -9.94 23.28
CA GLU A 132 -38.72 -8.54 22.86
C GLU A 132 -37.96 -8.21 21.56
N ASP A 133 -37.04 -9.09 21.13
CA ASP A 133 -36.12 -8.88 20.00
C ASP A 133 -36.37 -9.85 18.83
N GLU A 134 -37.60 -10.35 18.65
CA GLU A 134 -37.95 -11.35 17.64
C GLU A 134 -37.57 -10.92 16.21
N GLU A 135 -37.84 -9.66 15.83
CA GLU A 135 -37.47 -9.13 14.51
C GLU A 135 -35.96 -9.07 14.29
N ARG A 136 -35.18 -8.79 15.35
CA ARG A 136 -33.71 -8.79 15.28
C ARG A 136 -33.18 -10.21 15.18
N ALA A 137 -33.71 -11.14 15.98
CA ALA A 137 -33.36 -12.55 15.92
C ALA A 137 -33.63 -13.13 14.53
N GLN A 138 -34.76 -12.78 13.92
CA GLN A 138 -35.10 -13.12 12.54
C GLN A 138 -34.07 -12.56 11.56
N ARG A 139 -33.70 -11.28 11.68
CA ARG A 139 -32.71 -10.64 10.80
C ARG A 139 -31.31 -11.26 10.95
N ASP A 140 -30.88 -11.56 12.17
CA ASP A 140 -29.58 -12.21 12.43
C ASP A 140 -29.54 -13.65 11.87
N LEU A 141 -30.63 -14.40 11.99
CA LEU A 141 -30.73 -15.74 11.41
C LEU A 141 -30.81 -15.71 9.87
N GLN A 142 -31.55 -14.74 9.30
CA GLN A 142 -31.59 -14.51 7.85
C GLN A 142 -30.21 -14.18 7.28
N ARG A 143 -29.37 -13.44 8.02
CA ARG A 143 -27.98 -13.15 7.63
C ARG A 143 -27.10 -14.39 7.57
N LEU A 144 -27.33 -15.35 8.47
CA LEU A 144 -26.65 -16.66 8.41
C LEU A 144 -27.24 -17.58 7.34
N GLY A 145 -28.41 -17.24 6.77
CA GLY A 145 -29.11 -18.02 5.74
C GLY A 145 -28.21 -18.49 4.58
N PRO A 146 -27.37 -17.62 3.97
CA PRO A 146 -26.41 -18.03 2.96
C PRO A 146 -25.41 -19.09 3.45
N VAL A 147 -24.90 -18.99 4.68
CA VAL A 147 -23.99 -19.99 5.28
C VAL A 147 -24.73 -21.29 5.55
N LEU A 148 -25.96 -21.20 6.05
CA LEU A 148 -26.79 -22.36 6.40
C LEU A 148 -27.26 -23.12 5.15
N SER A 149 -27.48 -22.41 4.05
CA SER A 149 -27.76 -23.02 2.73
C SER A 149 -26.63 -23.93 2.24
N THR A 150 -25.42 -23.81 2.81
CA THR A 150 -24.31 -24.72 2.50
C THR A 150 -24.50 -26.11 3.08
N VAL A 151 -25.34 -26.28 4.11
CA VAL A 151 -25.55 -27.55 4.81
C VAL A 151 -26.74 -28.33 4.25
N ASP A 152 -27.76 -27.64 3.73
CA ASP A 152 -28.93 -28.26 3.11
C ASP A 152 -29.27 -27.61 1.76
N ALA A 153 -28.68 -28.16 0.69
CA ALA A 153 -28.83 -27.67 -0.68
C ALA A 153 -30.18 -28.05 -1.33
N ALA A 154 -31.15 -28.60 -0.57
CA ALA A 154 -32.50 -28.82 -1.07
C ALA A 154 -33.17 -27.46 -1.37
N LYS A 155 -33.23 -27.12 -2.66
CA LYS A 155 -33.81 -25.91 -3.27
C LYS A 155 -35.01 -25.35 -2.48
N GLY A 156 -34.82 -24.18 -1.84
CA GLY A 156 -35.89 -23.41 -1.19
C GLY A 156 -36.10 -23.64 0.31
N ALA A 157 -35.30 -24.52 0.94
CA ALA A 157 -35.47 -24.85 2.35
C ALA A 157 -34.99 -23.75 3.33
N ALA A 158 -33.95 -22.98 3.00
CA ALA A 158 -33.34 -22.04 3.96
C ALA A 158 -34.32 -20.97 4.49
N THR A 159 -35.13 -20.33 3.64
CA THR A 159 -36.14 -19.34 4.07
C THR A 159 -37.30 -19.99 4.83
N ASN A 160 -37.79 -21.14 4.37
CA ASN A 160 -38.81 -21.92 5.08
C ASN A 160 -38.29 -22.48 6.42
N TRP A 161 -36.98 -22.69 6.52
CA TRP A 161 -36.28 -23.19 7.69
C TRP A 161 -36.05 -22.08 8.72
N VAL A 162 -35.61 -20.88 8.28
CA VAL A 162 -35.53 -19.69 9.14
C VAL A 162 -36.90 -19.44 9.77
N ALA A 163 -37.97 -19.51 8.96
CA ALA A 163 -39.34 -19.36 9.46
C ALA A 163 -39.75 -20.45 10.46
N LYS A 164 -39.39 -21.73 10.22
CA LYS A 164 -39.68 -22.85 11.14
C LYS A 164 -38.96 -22.72 12.47
N VAL A 165 -37.66 -22.41 12.43
CA VAL A 165 -36.84 -22.20 13.64
C VAL A 165 -37.40 -21.05 14.45
N LEU A 166 -37.74 -19.92 13.82
CA LEU A 166 -38.35 -18.78 14.50
C LEU A 166 -39.74 -19.10 15.07
N THR A 167 -40.58 -19.83 14.35
CA THR A 167 -41.93 -20.20 14.80
C THR A 167 -41.88 -21.12 16.02
N LYS A 168 -40.96 -22.09 16.05
CA LYS A 168 -40.77 -22.95 17.22
C LYS A 168 -40.14 -22.21 18.38
N LEU A 169 -39.18 -21.33 18.13
CA LEU A 169 -38.61 -20.48 19.18
C LEU A 169 -39.68 -19.57 19.80
N ALA A 170 -40.52 -18.93 18.99
CA ALA A 170 -41.67 -18.16 19.47
C ALA A 170 -42.65 -19.00 20.31
N ALA A 171 -42.89 -20.26 19.93
CA ALA A 171 -43.70 -21.20 20.71
C ALA A 171 -43.04 -21.58 22.05
N THR A 172 -41.73 -21.84 22.06
CA THR A 172 -40.97 -22.14 23.28
C THR A 172 -40.90 -20.93 24.23
N PHE A 173 -40.76 -19.72 23.69
CA PHE A 173 -40.77 -18.49 24.48
C PHE A 173 -42.15 -18.16 25.05
N ALA A 174 -43.24 -18.52 24.36
CA ALA A 174 -44.61 -18.34 24.85
C ALA A 174 -44.94 -19.22 26.08
N GLU A 175 -44.24 -20.34 26.25
CA GLU A 175 -44.44 -21.28 27.36
C GLU A 175 -43.59 -20.96 28.61
N SER A 176 -42.57 -20.10 28.50
CA SER A 176 -41.61 -19.80 29.57
C SER A 176 -41.73 -18.37 30.12
N ALA A 177 -42.38 -18.20 31.28
CA ALA A 177 -42.64 -16.91 31.92
C ALA A 177 -41.53 -16.41 32.89
N VAL A 178 -40.25 -16.75 32.69
CA VAL A 178 -39.16 -16.40 33.64
C VAL A 178 -37.96 -15.76 32.93
N PRO A 179 -37.49 -14.57 33.37
CA PRO A 179 -36.31 -13.92 32.80
C PRO A 179 -35.02 -14.48 33.41
N LEU A 180 -34.35 -15.39 32.69
CA LEU A 180 -33.00 -15.87 33.01
C LEU A 180 -32.22 -16.07 31.70
N ALA A 181 -31.41 -15.08 31.34
CA ALA A 181 -30.62 -15.01 30.10
C ALA A 181 -29.71 -16.24 29.85
N GLY A 182 -29.39 -17.04 30.88
CA GLY A 182 -28.58 -18.26 30.75
C GLY A 182 -29.35 -19.56 30.46
N LEU A 183 -30.59 -19.71 30.94
CA LEU A 183 -31.43 -20.90 30.72
C LEU A 183 -32.15 -20.86 29.37
N LEU A 184 -32.41 -19.67 28.84
CA LEU A 184 -33.03 -19.48 27.53
C LEU A 184 -32.08 -19.86 26.38
N ALA A 185 -30.78 -19.64 26.53
CA ALA A 185 -29.79 -20.11 25.56
C ALA A 185 -29.77 -21.65 25.49
N GLU A 186 -29.96 -22.35 26.61
CA GLU A 186 -29.99 -23.82 26.68
C GLU A 186 -31.17 -24.40 25.88
N ALA A 187 -32.40 -23.93 26.12
CA ALA A 187 -33.59 -24.39 25.39
C ALA A 187 -33.60 -23.94 23.91
N THR A 188 -33.10 -22.74 23.61
CA THR A 188 -33.01 -22.19 22.24
C THR A 188 -32.00 -22.97 21.41
N VAL A 189 -30.80 -23.20 21.94
CA VAL A 189 -29.75 -23.96 21.26
C VAL A 189 -30.15 -25.44 21.13
N GLU A 190 -30.84 -26.01 22.13
CA GLU A 190 -31.32 -27.40 22.09
C GLU A 190 -32.41 -27.60 21.02
N THR A 191 -33.42 -26.72 20.97
CA THR A 191 -34.49 -26.78 19.96
C THR A 191 -33.94 -26.60 18.55
N VAL A 192 -33.00 -25.66 18.37
CA VAL A 192 -32.30 -25.43 17.10
C VAL A 192 -31.38 -26.62 16.77
N LEU A 193 -30.70 -27.24 17.73
CA LEU A 193 -29.83 -28.39 17.49
C LEU A 193 -30.59 -29.65 17.04
N GLU A 194 -31.74 -29.90 17.67
CA GLU A 194 -32.57 -31.09 17.43
C GLU A 194 -33.27 -31.04 16.08
N GLU A 195 -33.73 -29.87 15.64
CA GLU A 195 -34.36 -29.72 14.32
C GLU A 195 -33.37 -29.59 13.16
N VAL A 196 -32.22 -28.95 13.38
CA VAL A 196 -31.36 -28.47 12.28
C VAL A 196 -30.32 -29.51 11.85
N PHE A 197 -29.85 -30.37 12.76
CA PHE A 197 -28.67 -31.21 12.48
C PHE A 197 -28.86 -32.71 12.74
N GLY A 198 -30.07 -33.22 13.00
CA GLY A 198 -30.31 -34.64 13.36
C GLY A 198 -29.67 -35.71 12.44
N ARG A 199 -29.36 -35.40 11.18
CA ARG A 199 -28.60 -36.30 10.26
C ARG A 199 -27.11 -36.00 10.12
N VAL A 200 -26.69 -34.77 10.39
CA VAL A 200 -25.31 -34.26 10.22
C VAL A 200 -24.54 -34.23 11.56
N GLN A 201 -25.27 -34.44 12.68
CA GLN A 201 -24.84 -34.34 14.07
C GLN A 201 -23.59 -35.15 14.41
N LYS A 202 -23.45 -36.42 14.01
CA LYS A 202 -22.38 -37.29 14.55
C LYS A 202 -20.95 -36.75 14.36
N LYS A 203 -20.68 -36.02 13.27
CA LYS A 203 -19.33 -35.48 12.97
C LYS A 203 -19.08 -34.08 13.53
N SER A 204 -20.14 -33.31 13.75
CA SER A 204 -20.07 -32.00 14.41
C SER A 204 -20.05 -32.17 15.94
N GLU A 205 -20.75 -33.19 16.45
CA GLU A 205 -20.81 -33.53 17.87
C GLU A 205 -19.44 -33.87 18.44
N SER A 206 -18.62 -34.65 17.72
CA SER A 206 -17.25 -34.94 18.17
C SER A 206 -16.35 -33.70 18.20
N TRP A 207 -16.54 -32.77 17.25
CA TRP A 207 -15.76 -31.52 17.21
C TRP A 207 -16.11 -30.65 18.41
N TYR A 208 -17.39 -30.35 18.62
CA TYR A 208 -17.83 -29.57 19.76
C TYR A 208 -17.64 -30.29 21.09
N GLY A 209 -17.61 -31.63 21.11
CA GLY A 209 -17.25 -32.43 22.28
C GLY A 209 -15.80 -32.26 22.73
N SER A 210 -14.91 -31.77 21.85
CA SER A 210 -13.53 -31.37 22.22
C SER A 210 -13.41 -29.93 22.69
N TYR A 211 -14.50 -29.15 22.67
CA TYR A 211 -14.50 -27.81 23.23
C TYR A 211 -14.28 -27.89 24.76
N ARG A 212 -13.76 -26.81 25.33
CA ARG A 212 -13.47 -26.73 26.76
C ARG A 212 -14.72 -27.08 27.58
N ASN A 213 -14.54 -27.86 28.65
CA ASN A 213 -15.60 -28.29 29.57
C ASN A 213 -16.75 -29.09 28.92
N ALA A 214 -16.67 -29.47 27.64
CA ALA A 214 -17.72 -30.23 26.96
C ALA A 214 -17.80 -31.70 27.42
N GLY A 215 -16.72 -32.24 28.00
CA GLY A 215 -16.66 -33.62 28.49
C GLY A 215 -16.97 -34.68 27.41
N GLY A 216 -16.64 -34.39 26.15
CA GLY A 216 -16.96 -35.25 25.01
C GLY A 216 -18.41 -35.13 24.49
N ARG A 217 -19.26 -34.32 25.13
CA ARG A 217 -20.66 -34.10 24.73
C ARG A 217 -20.77 -32.86 23.85
N GLY A 218 -21.06 -33.06 22.56
CA GLY A 218 -21.12 -31.95 21.59
C GLY A 218 -22.13 -30.85 21.92
N LYS A 219 -23.32 -31.22 22.43
CA LYS A 219 -24.34 -30.27 22.90
C LYS A 219 -23.78 -29.34 23.99
N ALA A 220 -23.17 -29.91 25.03
CA ALA A 220 -22.57 -29.16 26.13
C ALA A 220 -21.42 -28.25 25.66
N GLY A 221 -20.64 -28.70 24.68
CA GLY A 221 -19.57 -27.89 24.08
C GLY A 221 -20.08 -26.68 23.31
N LEU A 222 -21.19 -26.81 22.58
CA LEU A 222 -21.82 -25.67 21.89
C LEU A 222 -22.40 -24.65 22.85
N GLN A 223 -23.05 -25.14 23.91
CA GLN A 223 -23.56 -24.28 24.98
C GLN A 223 -22.40 -23.52 25.65
N GLN A 224 -21.32 -24.21 26.01
CA GLN A 224 -20.15 -23.57 26.60
C GLN A 224 -19.50 -22.56 25.65
N LEU A 225 -19.44 -22.87 24.35
CA LEU A 225 -18.94 -21.94 23.33
C LEU A 225 -19.77 -20.66 23.26
N ALA A 226 -21.10 -20.79 23.27
CA ALA A 226 -21.99 -19.63 23.29
C ALA A 226 -21.76 -18.81 24.57
N ILE A 227 -21.78 -19.45 25.75
CA ILE A 227 -21.53 -18.78 27.04
C ILE A 227 -20.18 -18.05 27.05
N ASP A 228 -19.10 -18.70 26.62
CA ASP A 228 -17.77 -18.10 26.56
C ASP A 228 -17.74 -16.88 25.61
N PHE A 229 -18.53 -16.92 24.52
CA PHE A 229 -18.67 -15.80 23.60
C PHE A 229 -19.37 -14.59 24.25
N GLU A 230 -20.46 -14.81 24.97
CA GLU A 230 -21.19 -13.74 25.67
C GLU A 230 -20.35 -13.08 26.76
N GLN A 231 -19.61 -13.88 27.54
CA GLN A 231 -18.73 -13.39 28.61
C GLN A 231 -17.68 -12.39 28.12
N GLY A 232 -17.32 -12.40 26.84
CA GLY A 232 -16.41 -11.43 26.25
C GLY A 232 -14.93 -11.68 26.61
N GLY A 233 -14.09 -10.67 26.34
CA GLY A 233 -12.66 -10.71 26.64
C GLY A 233 -11.94 -11.94 26.05
N ARG A 234 -11.10 -12.58 26.88
CA ARG A 234 -10.34 -13.78 26.50
C ARG A 234 -11.23 -14.97 26.15
N ARG A 235 -12.38 -15.12 26.82
CA ARG A 235 -13.30 -16.24 26.58
C ARG A 235 -13.93 -16.18 25.20
N ARG A 236 -14.32 -14.98 24.77
CA ARG A 236 -14.77 -14.76 23.40
C ARG A 236 -13.69 -15.06 22.38
N GLN A 237 -12.45 -14.65 22.64
CA GLN A 237 -11.33 -14.96 21.74
C GLN A 237 -11.13 -16.48 21.59
N GLU A 238 -11.20 -17.24 22.69
CA GLU A 238 -11.11 -18.71 22.66
C GLU A 238 -12.26 -19.34 21.85
N ALA A 239 -13.50 -18.88 22.04
CA ALA A 239 -14.68 -19.32 21.28
C ALA A 239 -14.54 -19.00 19.78
N GLU A 240 -14.12 -17.78 19.44
CA GLU A 240 -13.91 -17.34 18.07
C GLU A 240 -12.75 -18.07 17.38
N ASP A 241 -11.64 -18.32 18.08
CA ASP A 241 -10.52 -19.14 17.59
C ASP A 241 -10.99 -20.56 17.26
N PHE A 242 -11.90 -21.11 18.06
CA PHE A 242 -12.51 -22.41 17.82
C PHE A 242 -13.41 -22.43 16.58
N LEU A 243 -14.13 -21.34 16.30
CA LEU A 243 -14.92 -21.18 15.07
C LEU A 243 -14.03 -21.09 13.82
N VAL A 244 -12.86 -20.42 13.89
CA VAL A 244 -11.85 -20.46 12.82
C VAL A 244 -11.39 -21.91 12.59
N GLY A 245 -11.14 -22.66 13.66
CA GLY A 245 -10.83 -24.09 13.60
C GLY A 245 -11.94 -24.92 12.93
N ALA A 246 -13.21 -24.59 13.17
CA ALA A 246 -14.36 -25.25 12.56
C ALA A 246 -14.40 -25.04 11.03
N LEU A 247 -14.12 -23.81 10.55
CA LEU A 247 -13.99 -23.51 9.12
C LEU A 247 -12.91 -24.38 8.46
N ILE A 248 -11.71 -24.43 9.05
CA ILE A 248 -10.58 -25.20 8.51
C ILE A 248 -10.86 -26.70 8.55
N GLU A 249 -11.55 -27.22 9.57
CA GLU A 249 -11.93 -28.63 9.63
C GLU A 249 -12.97 -29.00 8.58
N ASP A 250 -13.97 -28.14 8.36
CA ASP A 250 -14.98 -28.36 7.31
C ASP A 250 -14.32 -28.36 5.92
N LEU A 251 -13.38 -27.45 5.67
CA LEU A 251 -12.54 -27.47 4.47
C LEU A 251 -11.71 -28.75 4.37
N GLY A 252 -11.00 -29.13 5.45
CA GLY A 252 -10.20 -30.36 5.48
C GLY A 252 -11.04 -31.60 5.18
N GLN A 253 -12.21 -31.70 5.78
CA GLN A 253 -13.15 -32.80 5.57
C GLN A 253 -13.67 -32.88 4.13
N ALA A 254 -13.85 -31.74 3.45
CA ALA A 254 -14.25 -31.71 2.04
C ALA A 254 -13.18 -32.29 1.08
N TYR A 255 -11.92 -32.34 1.53
CA TYR A 255 -10.76 -32.88 0.79
C TYR A 255 -10.30 -34.26 1.29
N ARG A 256 -10.91 -34.81 2.35
CA ARG A 256 -10.62 -36.16 2.88
C ARG A 256 -11.60 -37.20 2.32
N GLY A 257 -11.08 -38.32 1.77
CA GLY A 257 -11.84 -39.51 1.39
C GLY A 257 -11.47 -40.10 0.01
N LEU A 258 -11.47 -41.43 -0.12
CA LEU A 258 -11.06 -42.18 -1.33
C LEU A 258 -11.80 -41.77 -2.62
N THR A 259 -13.08 -41.44 -2.54
CA THR A 259 -13.89 -40.99 -3.69
C THR A 259 -13.82 -39.47 -3.94
N LYS A 260 -13.34 -38.69 -2.96
CA LYS A 260 -13.27 -37.22 -3.02
C LYS A 260 -11.86 -36.69 -3.31
N ALA A 261 -10.82 -37.44 -2.95
CA ALA A 261 -9.41 -37.11 -3.14
C ALA A 261 -8.98 -36.96 -4.62
N GLY A 262 -9.77 -37.47 -5.57
CA GLY A 262 -9.51 -37.35 -7.01
C GLY A 262 -10.39 -36.36 -7.77
N THR A 263 -11.43 -35.76 -7.15
CA THR A 263 -12.39 -34.91 -7.87
C THR A 263 -12.10 -33.42 -7.74
N ARG A 264 -11.54 -32.98 -6.61
CA ARG A 264 -11.17 -31.58 -6.40
C ARG A 264 -9.75 -31.33 -6.90
N ARG A 265 -9.62 -30.34 -7.79
CA ARG A 265 -8.35 -29.87 -8.32
C ARG A 265 -7.76 -28.80 -7.40
N GLY A 266 -6.47 -28.93 -7.08
CA GLY A 266 -5.75 -27.97 -6.24
C GLY A 266 -6.22 -27.92 -4.78
N ARG A 267 -5.76 -26.88 -4.08
CA ARG A 267 -6.07 -26.60 -2.67
C ARG A 267 -7.07 -25.47 -2.50
N PRO A 268 -7.89 -25.46 -1.44
CA PRO A 268 -8.75 -24.33 -1.12
C PRO A 268 -7.91 -23.11 -0.73
N VAL A 269 -8.34 -21.92 -1.13
CA VAL A 269 -7.58 -20.67 -1.02
C VAL A 269 -8.33 -19.62 -0.21
N LEU A 270 -7.66 -19.06 0.79
CA LEU A 270 -8.12 -17.87 1.52
C LEU A 270 -7.24 -16.68 1.12
N LEU A 271 -7.87 -15.61 0.63
CA LEU A 271 -7.23 -14.35 0.29
C LEU A 271 -7.66 -13.29 1.31
N LEU A 272 -6.69 -12.74 2.06
CA LEU A 272 -6.95 -11.77 3.13
C LEU A 272 -6.31 -10.43 2.77
N ASP A 273 -7.12 -9.44 2.41
CA ASP A 273 -6.67 -8.06 2.22
C ASP A 273 -6.55 -7.33 3.57
N ASN A 274 -5.62 -6.38 3.69
CA ASN A 274 -5.35 -5.61 4.91
C ASN A 274 -5.15 -6.45 6.19
N ALA A 275 -4.45 -7.59 6.07
CA ALA A 275 -4.33 -8.58 7.13
C ALA A 275 -3.47 -8.14 8.33
N HIS A 276 -2.73 -7.02 8.22
CA HIS A 276 -2.04 -6.39 9.35
C HIS A 276 -3.00 -5.82 10.40
N GLY A 277 -4.26 -5.57 10.03
CA GLY A 277 -5.31 -5.15 10.95
C GLY A 277 -5.59 -6.20 12.03
N GLU A 278 -6.39 -5.82 13.03
CA GLU A 278 -6.74 -6.72 14.14
C GLU A 278 -7.50 -7.96 13.65
N LEU A 279 -8.53 -7.79 12.81
CA LEU A 279 -9.30 -8.89 12.23
C LEU A 279 -8.41 -9.87 11.46
N GLY A 280 -7.49 -9.38 10.62
CA GLY A 280 -6.61 -10.24 9.83
C GLY A 280 -5.69 -11.10 10.70
N ARG A 281 -5.07 -10.49 11.73
CA ARG A 281 -4.26 -11.23 12.72
C ARG A 281 -5.08 -12.28 13.44
N ARG A 282 -6.29 -11.90 13.88
CA ARG A 282 -7.26 -12.78 14.52
C ARG A 282 -7.73 -13.93 13.59
N LEU A 283 -7.76 -13.78 12.28
CA LEU A 283 -8.09 -14.91 11.38
C LEU A 283 -6.90 -15.84 11.13
N ILE A 284 -5.69 -15.30 11.04
CA ILE A 284 -4.47 -16.05 10.71
C ILE A 284 -3.92 -16.82 11.92
N GLU A 285 -3.89 -16.20 13.09
CA GLU A 285 -3.22 -16.74 14.27
C GLU A 285 -3.77 -18.12 14.70
N PRO A 286 -5.09 -18.38 14.75
CA PRO A 286 -5.61 -19.70 15.10
C PRO A 286 -5.18 -20.80 14.11
N ILE A 287 -5.03 -20.46 12.82
CA ILE A 287 -4.55 -21.40 11.79
C ILE A 287 -3.09 -21.76 12.06
N LEU A 288 -2.26 -20.76 12.36
CA LEU A 288 -0.85 -20.98 12.68
C LEU A 288 -0.68 -21.79 13.96
N ARG A 289 -1.40 -21.46 15.04
CA ARG A 289 -1.35 -22.22 16.30
C ARG A 289 -1.79 -23.67 16.10
N ALA A 290 -2.82 -23.92 15.28
CA ALA A 290 -3.24 -25.27 14.98
C ALA A 290 -2.15 -26.07 14.23
N ARG A 291 -1.47 -25.45 13.25
CA ARG A 291 -0.37 -26.08 12.50
C ARG A 291 0.85 -26.35 13.37
N ASP A 292 1.16 -25.44 14.29
CA ASP A 292 2.22 -25.58 15.29
C ASP A 292 1.95 -26.76 16.24
N ASN A 293 0.69 -26.92 16.69
CA ASN A 293 0.22 -28.08 17.45
C ASN A 293 0.11 -29.39 16.63
N GLY A 294 0.70 -29.44 15.44
CA GLY A 294 0.78 -30.64 14.61
C GLY A 294 -0.43 -30.91 13.71
N ARG A 295 -1.43 -30.00 13.67
CA ARG A 295 -2.58 -30.17 12.76
C ARG A 295 -2.12 -29.95 11.32
N ARG A 296 -2.40 -30.92 10.46
CA ARG A 296 -2.14 -30.83 9.02
C ARG A 296 -3.41 -30.48 8.26
N ASP A 297 -3.30 -29.49 7.37
CA ASP A 297 -4.40 -29.02 6.54
C ASP A 297 -3.90 -28.62 5.15
N LYS A 298 -4.83 -28.53 4.20
CA LYS A 298 -4.54 -28.22 2.80
C LYS A 298 -4.89 -26.78 2.43
N VAL A 299 -5.23 -25.92 3.38
CA VAL A 299 -5.70 -24.56 3.11
C VAL A 299 -4.51 -23.66 2.81
N VAL A 300 -4.53 -23.04 1.63
CA VAL A 300 -3.52 -22.04 1.26
C VAL A 300 -4.05 -20.67 1.66
N VAL A 301 -3.26 -19.91 2.41
CA VAL A 301 -3.61 -18.55 2.83
C VAL A 301 -2.64 -17.58 2.18
N PHE A 302 -3.17 -16.68 1.36
CA PHE A 302 -2.46 -15.50 0.88
C PHE A 302 -3.04 -14.28 1.55
N ALA A 303 -2.22 -13.61 2.33
CA ALA A 303 -2.55 -12.37 2.99
C ALA A 303 -1.71 -11.24 2.41
N VAL A 304 -2.16 -10.01 2.56
CA VAL A 304 -1.34 -8.83 2.28
C VAL A 304 -1.27 -7.94 3.52
N SER A 305 -0.08 -7.40 3.76
CA SER A 305 0.19 -6.47 4.85
C SER A 305 0.78 -5.20 4.27
N ARG A 306 0.32 -4.04 4.74
CA ARG A 306 0.99 -2.76 4.43
C ARG A 306 2.18 -2.45 5.33
N VAL A 307 2.26 -3.10 6.49
CA VAL A 307 3.32 -2.91 7.48
C VAL A 307 4.34 -4.03 7.30
N HIS A 308 5.60 -3.68 7.03
CA HIS A 308 6.65 -4.67 6.85
C HIS A 308 6.93 -5.49 8.12
N GLU A 309 6.87 -4.84 9.28
CA GLU A 309 7.12 -5.46 10.58
C GLU A 309 5.99 -5.20 11.57
N HIS A 310 5.41 -6.27 12.10
CA HIS A 310 4.48 -6.19 13.21
C HIS A 310 4.56 -7.45 14.06
N GLU A 311 3.94 -7.41 15.24
CA GLU A 311 3.98 -8.50 16.22
C GLU A 311 3.62 -9.88 15.65
N GLY A 312 2.54 -9.96 14.85
CA GLY A 312 2.14 -11.20 14.17
C GLY A 312 3.13 -11.73 13.10
N MET A 313 4.27 -11.09 12.85
CA MET A 313 5.31 -11.52 11.90
C MET A 313 6.72 -11.53 12.51
N ARG A 314 6.85 -11.55 13.85
CA ARG A 314 8.15 -11.48 14.55
C ARG A 314 9.15 -12.53 14.03
N ARG A 315 8.73 -13.80 13.88
CA ARG A 315 9.60 -14.91 13.42
C ARG A 315 9.31 -15.38 11.98
N ALA A 316 8.61 -14.56 11.18
CA ALA A 316 8.31 -14.89 9.79
C ALA A 316 9.59 -15.06 8.95
N HIS A 317 9.59 -16.05 8.04
CA HIS A 317 10.65 -16.20 7.04
C HIS A 317 10.46 -15.16 5.94
N ARG A 318 11.47 -14.31 5.70
CA ARG A 318 11.37 -13.15 4.81
C ARG A 318 12.15 -13.37 3.52
N VAL A 319 11.50 -13.09 2.40
CA VAL A 319 12.07 -13.19 1.05
C VAL A 319 11.56 -12.06 0.18
N ARG A 320 12.32 -11.68 -0.85
CA ARG A 320 11.83 -10.75 -1.88
C ARG A 320 11.02 -11.52 -2.92
N LEU A 321 10.04 -10.87 -3.54
CA LEU A 321 9.17 -11.52 -4.51
C LEU A 321 9.94 -12.27 -5.64
N PRO A 322 10.98 -11.69 -6.28
CA PRO A 322 11.72 -12.40 -7.33
C PRO A 322 12.38 -13.71 -6.86
N GLU A 323 12.77 -13.79 -5.58
CA GLU A 323 13.41 -14.98 -5.00
C GLU A 323 12.44 -16.17 -4.92
N THR A 324 11.13 -15.90 -4.90
CA THR A 324 10.09 -16.94 -4.84
C THR A 324 9.83 -17.64 -6.17
N ALA A 325 10.44 -17.18 -7.27
CA ALA A 325 10.17 -17.67 -8.63
C ALA A 325 10.38 -19.19 -8.77
N HIS A 326 11.39 -19.75 -8.10
CA HIS A 326 11.73 -21.18 -8.22
C HIS A 326 11.51 -21.98 -6.93
N ARG A 327 11.68 -21.36 -5.76
CA ARG A 327 11.50 -21.99 -4.46
C ARG A 327 11.05 -20.96 -3.42
N ALA A 328 10.28 -21.41 -2.44
CA ALA A 328 9.78 -20.59 -1.36
C ALA A 328 9.96 -21.35 -0.03
N PRO A 329 11.21 -21.50 0.46
CA PRO A 329 11.44 -22.22 1.70
C PRO A 329 10.71 -21.52 2.86
N ALA A 330 10.06 -22.31 3.72
CA ALA A 330 9.38 -21.83 4.92
C ALA A 330 9.66 -22.80 6.06
N PRO A 331 10.88 -22.78 6.64
CA PRO A 331 11.24 -23.66 7.74
C PRO A 331 10.38 -23.36 8.97
N ARG A 332 9.88 -24.40 9.63
CA ARG A 332 9.22 -24.29 10.92
C ARG A 332 10.27 -24.10 12.02
N GLY A 333 10.05 -23.11 12.88
CA GLY A 333 10.81 -22.92 14.12
C GLY A 333 9.91 -23.12 15.33
N ASP A 334 10.42 -22.80 16.52
CA ASP A 334 9.73 -23.01 17.81
C ASP A 334 8.64 -21.98 18.13
N ASP A 335 8.37 -21.07 17.19
CA ASP A 335 7.39 -19.99 17.33
C ASP A 335 6.27 -20.13 16.30
N VAL A 336 5.03 -19.87 16.73
CA VAL A 336 3.83 -19.95 15.88
C VAL A 336 3.95 -19.11 14.61
N THR A 337 4.59 -17.95 14.67
CA THR A 337 4.77 -17.03 13.52
C THR A 337 5.87 -17.48 12.55
N SER A 338 6.67 -18.50 12.89
CA SER A 338 7.63 -19.12 11.96
C SER A 338 6.95 -19.76 10.74
N GLY A 339 5.65 -20.08 10.86
CA GLY A 339 4.82 -20.56 9.77
C GLY A 339 4.48 -19.56 8.68
N ILE A 340 4.91 -18.32 8.82
CA ILE A 340 4.64 -17.24 7.88
C ILE A 340 5.81 -17.11 6.90
N LEU A 341 5.48 -17.10 5.61
CA LEU A 341 6.36 -16.67 4.55
C LEU A 341 6.03 -15.22 4.18
N ALA A 342 6.82 -14.27 4.66
CA ALA A 342 6.67 -12.85 4.36
C ALA A 342 7.40 -12.52 3.05
N VAL A 343 6.63 -12.22 2.00
CA VAL A 343 7.14 -11.94 0.65
C VAL A 343 7.09 -10.44 0.38
N ALA A 344 8.23 -9.77 0.40
CA ALA A 344 8.31 -8.35 0.10
C ALA A 344 8.09 -8.10 -1.39
N LEU A 345 7.03 -7.34 -1.72
CA LEU A 345 6.79 -6.88 -3.08
C LEU A 345 7.86 -5.86 -3.48
N THR A 346 8.46 -6.08 -4.64
CA THR A 346 9.44 -5.13 -5.19
C THR A 346 8.73 -4.03 -6.00
N PRO A 347 9.26 -2.80 -6.01
CA PRO A 347 8.87 -1.80 -7.00
C PRO A 347 9.08 -2.32 -8.43
N LEU A 348 8.39 -1.71 -9.39
CA LEU A 348 8.60 -1.98 -10.81
C LEU A 348 9.99 -1.50 -11.22
N SER A 349 10.68 -2.29 -12.02
CA SER A 349 11.90 -1.85 -12.71
C SER A 349 11.58 -0.83 -13.81
N PRO A 350 12.58 -0.08 -14.30
CA PRO A 350 12.39 0.82 -15.45
C PRO A 350 11.82 0.11 -16.69
N ALA A 351 12.25 -1.13 -16.96
CA ALA A 351 11.75 -1.92 -18.08
C ALA A 351 10.28 -2.33 -17.90
N GLN A 352 9.85 -2.64 -16.68
CA GLN A 352 8.45 -2.94 -16.36
C GLN A 352 7.58 -1.69 -16.44
N ALA A 353 8.09 -0.53 -16.02
CA ALA A 353 7.41 0.75 -16.21
C ALA A 353 7.26 1.09 -17.70
N GLN A 354 8.30 0.86 -18.51
CA GLN A 354 8.22 1.02 -19.96
C GLN A 354 7.15 0.11 -20.57
N ALA A 355 7.16 -1.19 -20.26
CA ALA A 355 6.16 -2.13 -20.77
C ALA A 355 4.72 -1.73 -20.38
N ALA A 356 4.54 -1.16 -19.18
CA ALA A 356 3.24 -0.63 -18.76
C ALA A 356 2.78 0.56 -19.63
N PHE A 357 3.70 1.47 -19.99
CA PHE A 357 3.41 2.59 -20.88
C PHE A 357 3.17 2.16 -22.32
N ASP A 358 4.01 1.27 -22.87
CA ASP A 358 3.89 0.77 -24.25
C ASP A 358 2.53 0.10 -24.50
N ARG A 359 1.97 -0.56 -23.48
CA ARG A 359 0.62 -1.14 -23.54
C ARG A 359 -0.49 -0.08 -23.61
N LEU A 360 -0.31 1.06 -22.94
CA LEU A 360 -1.29 2.14 -22.87
C LEU A 360 -1.17 3.11 -24.05
N ASP A 361 0.02 3.25 -24.62
CA ASP A 361 0.33 4.04 -25.82
C ASP A 361 1.02 3.19 -26.90
N PRO A 362 0.29 2.25 -27.52
CA PRO A 362 0.85 1.41 -28.59
C PRO A 362 1.28 2.21 -29.83
N SER A 363 0.79 3.44 -29.97
CA SER A 363 1.13 4.36 -31.05
C SER A 363 2.43 5.15 -30.84
N GLY A 364 3.02 5.12 -29.63
CA GLY A 364 4.26 5.84 -29.31
C GLY A 364 4.14 7.36 -29.50
N LEU A 365 3.00 7.95 -29.11
CA LEU A 365 2.76 9.40 -29.22
C LEU A 365 3.34 10.18 -28.04
N THR A 366 3.63 9.50 -26.94
CA THR A 366 4.28 10.06 -25.75
C THR A 366 5.81 10.07 -25.91
N PRO A 367 6.55 10.94 -25.19
CA PRO A 367 8.01 10.97 -25.26
C PRO A 367 8.60 9.63 -24.80
N ALA A 368 9.60 9.12 -25.52
CA ALA A 368 10.23 7.83 -25.23
C ALA A 368 10.76 7.71 -23.79
N ASP A 369 11.22 8.83 -23.21
CA ASP A 369 11.76 8.90 -21.86
C ASP A 369 10.69 9.12 -20.76
N LEU A 370 9.41 9.29 -21.12
CA LEU A 370 8.34 9.59 -20.16
C LEU A 370 8.17 8.48 -19.12
N ALA A 371 8.18 7.22 -19.55
CA ALA A 371 8.03 6.08 -18.65
C ALA A 371 9.18 6.00 -17.63
N ARG A 372 10.42 6.31 -18.05
CA ARG A 372 11.58 6.40 -17.15
C ARG A 372 11.49 7.59 -16.19
N GLY A 373 11.00 8.73 -16.66
CA GLY A 373 10.71 9.90 -15.83
C GLY A 373 9.67 9.62 -14.76
N VAL A 374 8.58 8.93 -15.13
CA VAL A 374 7.55 8.47 -14.20
C VAL A 374 8.10 7.44 -13.23
N HIS A 375 8.95 6.51 -13.68
CA HIS A 375 9.65 5.59 -12.78
C HIS A 375 10.55 6.35 -11.78
N ARG A 376 11.31 7.36 -12.21
CA ARG A 376 12.15 8.20 -11.34
C ARG A 376 11.30 8.94 -10.29
N LEU A 377 10.17 9.53 -10.69
CA LEU A 377 9.26 10.23 -9.78
C LEU A 377 8.62 9.29 -8.75
N THR A 378 8.17 8.12 -9.21
CA THR A 378 7.38 7.18 -8.39
C THR A 378 8.22 6.18 -7.62
N GLY A 379 9.53 6.10 -7.89
CA GLY A 379 10.40 5.03 -7.40
C GLY A 379 9.96 3.64 -7.87
N GLY A 380 9.24 3.55 -9.00
CA GLY A 380 8.66 2.31 -9.51
C GLY A 380 7.41 1.83 -8.75
N ARG A 381 6.76 2.67 -7.93
CA ARG A 381 5.51 2.29 -7.25
C ARG A 381 4.40 1.99 -8.28
N PRO A 382 3.85 0.76 -8.35
CA PRO A 382 2.86 0.36 -9.35
C PRO A 382 1.65 1.29 -9.48
N LEU A 383 1.10 1.77 -8.36
CA LEU A 383 -0.04 2.70 -8.36
C LEU A 383 0.29 3.99 -9.13
N GLY A 384 1.46 4.59 -8.85
CA GLY A 384 1.89 5.82 -9.51
C GLY A 384 2.13 5.59 -11.00
N VAL A 385 2.88 4.53 -11.35
CA VAL A 385 3.19 4.19 -12.75
C VAL A 385 1.91 3.96 -13.56
N THR A 386 0.95 3.20 -13.01
CA THR A 386 -0.29 2.85 -13.73
C THR A 386 -1.17 4.08 -13.93
N LEU A 387 -1.37 4.89 -12.88
CA LEU A 387 -2.27 6.04 -12.95
C LEU A 387 -1.69 7.16 -13.82
N LEU A 388 -0.38 7.42 -13.72
CA LEU A 388 0.29 8.40 -14.59
C LEU A 388 0.37 7.93 -16.05
N GLY A 389 0.57 6.62 -16.28
CA GLY A 389 0.51 6.05 -17.62
C GLY A 389 -0.90 6.15 -18.23
N GLN A 390 -1.94 5.94 -17.43
CA GLN A 390 -3.32 6.11 -17.86
C GLN A 390 -3.62 7.57 -18.20
N ALA A 391 -3.22 8.52 -17.35
CA ALA A 391 -3.35 9.95 -17.63
C ALA A 391 -2.62 10.37 -18.93
N ALA A 392 -1.43 9.80 -19.19
CA ALA A 392 -0.70 10.05 -20.43
C ALA A 392 -1.45 9.53 -21.67
N ALA A 393 -2.10 8.37 -21.56
CA ALA A 393 -2.88 7.75 -22.63
C ALA A 393 -4.22 8.47 -22.89
N GLU A 394 -4.80 9.12 -21.87
CA GLU A 394 -6.03 9.91 -21.97
C GLU A 394 -5.79 11.36 -22.40
N ALA A 395 -4.54 11.85 -22.30
CA ALA A 395 -4.18 13.21 -22.69
C ALA A 395 -4.54 13.54 -24.16
N PRO A 396 -4.89 14.81 -24.46
CA PRO A 396 -5.17 15.25 -25.82
C PRO A 396 -3.99 14.96 -26.76
N ARG A 397 -4.26 14.43 -27.96
CA ARG A 397 -3.22 14.01 -28.91
C ARG A 397 -2.18 15.09 -29.23
N ALA A 398 -2.62 16.35 -29.35
CA ALA A 398 -1.74 17.48 -29.64
C ALA A 398 -0.72 17.77 -28.52
N GLU A 399 -1.01 17.36 -27.29
CA GLU A 399 -0.20 17.65 -26.10
C GLU A 399 0.72 16.48 -25.72
N ARG A 400 0.46 15.27 -26.24
CA ARG A 400 1.18 14.05 -25.86
C ARG A 400 2.69 14.16 -26.05
N GLY A 401 3.15 14.77 -27.14
CA GLY A 401 4.58 14.91 -27.45
C GLY A 401 5.35 15.85 -26.50
N ALA A 402 4.66 16.64 -25.68
CA ALA A 402 5.28 17.58 -24.73
C ALA A 402 5.07 17.17 -23.26
N LEU A 403 4.56 15.97 -23.00
CA LEU A 403 4.27 15.51 -21.64
C LEU A 403 5.55 15.33 -20.82
N THR A 404 5.51 15.82 -19.59
CA THR A 404 6.52 15.58 -18.55
C THR A 404 5.85 14.97 -17.33
N PRO A 405 6.59 14.31 -16.42
CA PRO A 405 6.00 13.80 -15.17
C PRO A 405 5.27 14.88 -14.38
N GLY A 406 5.78 16.11 -14.38
CA GLY A 406 5.11 17.26 -13.79
C GLY A 406 3.79 17.61 -14.46
N ALA A 407 3.72 17.62 -15.79
CA ALA A 407 2.48 17.91 -16.52
C ALA A 407 1.41 16.85 -16.26
N LEU A 408 1.80 15.58 -16.10
CA LEU A 408 0.85 14.50 -15.78
C LEU A 408 0.15 14.68 -14.42
N LEU A 409 0.79 15.32 -13.44
CA LEU A 409 0.17 15.62 -12.15
C LEU A 409 -0.95 16.66 -12.25
N ASP A 410 -0.92 17.48 -13.31
CA ASP A 410 -1.88 18.56 -13.58
C ASP A 410 -3.05 18.09 -14.48
N LEU A 411 -3.06 16.82 -14.90
CA LEU A 411 -4.12 16.23 -15.72
C LEU A 411 -5.23 15.61 -14.86
N ASP A 412 -6.36 15.38 -15.51
CA ASP A 412 -7.45 14.55 -15.01
C ASP A 412 -7.35 13.14 -15.61
N VAL A 413 -7.86 12.15 -14.88
CA VAL A 413 -7.90 10.75 -15.30
C VAL A 413 -9.25 10.12 -14.98
N GLU A 414 -9.74 9.30 -15.90
CA GLU A 414 -11.00 8.57 -15.74
C GLU A 414 -10.75 7.20 -15.06
N LEU A 415 -10.97 7.13 -13.75
CA LEU A 415 -10.71 5.89 -13.00
C LEU A 415 -11.77 4.80 -13.23
N ARG A 416 -12.96 5.17 -13.70
CA ARG A 416 -14.10 4.28 -14.00
C ARG A 416 -14.92 4.86 -15.15
N GLU A 417 -15.35 3.99 -16.08
CA GLU A 417 -16.14 4.34 -17.28
C GLU A 417 -17.42 5.16 -16.98
N ASP A 418 -17.97 5.04 -15.75
CA ASP A 418 -19.20 5.72 -15.33
C ASP A 418 -18.97 6.90 -14.36
N ALA A 419 -17.72 7.34 -14.16
CA ALA A 419 -17.38 8.39 -13.19
C ALA A 419 -16.77 9.61 -13.87
N LEU A 420 -17.00 10.80 -13.30
CA LEU A 420 -16.34 12.01 -13.76
C LEU A 420 -14.82 11.87 -13.64
N PRO A 421 -14.04 12.39 -14.61
CA PRO A 421 -12.59 12.48 -14.50
C PRO A 421 -12.18 13.15 -13.19
N VAL A 422 -11.15 12.61 -12.56
CA VAL A 422 -10.61 13.14 -11.30
C VAL A 422 -9.18 13.63 -11.50
N PRO A 423 -8.77 14.72 -10.83
CA PRO A 423 -7.40 15.20 -10.88
C PRO A 423 -6.41 14.14 -10.39
N VAL A 424 -5.34 13.92 -11.16
CA VAL A 424 -4.34 12.87 -10.94
C VAL A 424 -3.65 13.00 -9.58
N ALA A 425 -3.14 14.19 -9.25
CA ALA A 425 -2.39 14.39 -8.01
C ALA A 425 -3.25 14.18 -6.74
N PRO A 426 -4.46 14.78 -6.62
CA PRO A 426 -5.41 14.45 -5.55
C PRO A 426 -5.77 12.96 -5.49
N ALA A 427 -6.04 12.30 -6.61
CA ALA A 427 -6.38 10.87 -6.64
C ALA A 427 -5.23 10.00 -6.10
N LEU A 428 -3.98 10.29 -6.49
CA LEU A 428 -2.80 9.63 -5.96
C LEU A 428 -2.60 9.90 -4.47
N LEU A 429 -2.77 11.14 -4.01
CA LEU A 429 -2.69 11.50 -2.59
C LEU A 429 -3.73 10.76 -1.76
N THR A 430 -5.00 10.71 -2.19
CA THR A 430 -6.05 9.99 -1.47
C THR A 430 -5.74 8.50 -1.36
N ALA A 431 -5.18 7.89 -2.40
CA ALA A 431 -4.83 6.48 -2.39
C ALA A 431 -3.58 6.17 -1.53
N LEU A 432 -2.60 7.07 -1.51
CA LEU A 432 -1.35 6.91 -0.76
C LEU A 432 -1.49 7.37 0.70
N LEU A 433 -2.27 8.39 0.99
CA LEU A 433 -2.42 8.98 2.31
C LEU A 433 -3.91 9.28 2.58
N PRO A 434 -4.73 8.27 2.90
CA PRO A 434 -6.17 8.43 3.12
C PRO A 434 -6.44 9.03 4.52
N GLN A 435 -5.94 10.24 4.75
CA GLN A 435 -6.15 10.99 5.99
C GLN A 435 -7.32 11.95 5.82
N PRO A 436 -8.16 12.14 6.85
CA PRO A 436 -9.27 13.09 6.78
C PRO A 436 -8.78 14.53 6.63
N ARG A 437 -7.55 14.83 7.09
CA ARG A 437 -6.90 16.14 6.96
C ARG A 437 -5.49 15.99 6.41
N LEU A 438 -5.25 16.62 5.26
CA LEU A 438 -3.95 16.61 4.57
C LEU A 438 -3.11 17.87 4.80
N GLU A 439 -3.70 18.92 5.39
CA GLU A 439 -3.03 20.22 5.57
C GLU A 439 -1.73 20.11 6.37
N PRO A 440 -1.67 19.41 7.53
CA PRO A 440 -0.40 19.22 8.25
C PRO A 440 0.69 18.58 7.41
N PHE A 441 0.38 17.50 6.70
CA PHE A 441 1.32 16.81 5.83
C PHE A 441 1.80 17.72 4.69
N THR A 442 0.89 18.52 4.12
CA THR A 442 1.16 19.43 3.00
C THR A 442 2.14 20.52 3.41
N VAL A 443 1.91 21.16 4.55
CA VAL A 443 2.79 22.23 5.07
C VAL A 443 4.15 21.66 5.47
N LEU A 444 4.18 20.53 6.20
CA LEU A 444 5.41 19.95 6.72
C LEU A 444 6.27 19.26 5.65
N ALA A 445 5.75 18.99 4.45
CA ALA A 445 6.53 18.40 3.35
C ALA A 445 7.69 19.27 2.86
N ALA A 446 7.66 20.58 3.14
CA ALA A 446 8.73 21.51 2.80
C ALA A 446 9.90 21.49 3.80
N ALA A 447 9.72 20.93 5.00
CA ALA A 447 10.76 20.88 6.03
C ALA A 447 11.84 19.83 5.74
N HIS A 448 13.06 20.12 6.20
CA HIS A 448 14.23 19.24 6.08
C HIS A 448 14.34 18.28 7.26
N ASP A 449 14.06 18.78 8.46
CA ASP A 449 14.28 18.10 9.74
C ASP A 449 13.10 18.32 10.69
N GLU A 450 13.17 17.72 11.87
CA GLU A 450 12.14 17.84 12.90
C GLU A 450 12.03 19.27 13.47
N GLU A 451 13.11 20.05 13.48
CA GLU A 451 13.12 21.42 14.01
C GLU A 451 12.37 22.38 13.08
N SER A 452 12.70 22.35 11.79
CA SER A 452 12.02 23.08 10.73
C SER A 452 10.55 22.65 10.60
N ALA A 453 10.23 21.36 10.78
CA ALA A 453 8.85 20.88 10.83
C ALA A 453 8.08 21.45 12.03
N ARG A 454 8.67 21.45 13.24
CA ARG A 454 8.05 22.06 14.43
C ARG A 454 7.86 23.57 14.26
N LEU A 455 8.81 24.26 13.64
CA LEU A 455 8.67 25.69 13.34
C LEU A 455 7.47 25.93 12.42
N LEU A 456 7.35 25.17 11.33
CA LEU A 456 6.21 25.29 10.41
C LEU A 456 4.88 24.98 11.11
N ALA A 457 4.83 23.91 11.92
CA ALA A 457 3.64 23.60 12.71
C ALA A 457 3.23 24.78 13.60
N ARG A 458 4.17 25.37 14.35
CA ARG A 458 3.91 26.51 15.22
C ARG A 458 3.53 27.79 14.49
N THR A 459 3.99 27.99 13.25
CA THR A 459 3.84 29.25 12.51
C THR A 459 2.78 29.23 11.41
N ARG A 460 2.33 28.05 11.00
CA ARG A 460 1.37 27.87 9.90
C ARG A 460 0.16 27.02 10.27
N LEU A 461 0.27 26.18 11.30
CA LEU A 461 -0.79 25.29 11.78
C LEU A 461 -1.25 25.68 13.20
N HIS A 462 -1.29 26.98 13.50
CA HIS A 462 -1.49 27.50 14.86
C HIS A 462 -2.69 26.91 15.61
N THR A 463 -3.82 26.71 14.92
CA THR A 463 -5.04 26.18 15.51
C THR A 463 -4.88 24.71 15.91
N GLU A 464 -4.21 23.92 15.08
CA GLU A 464 -4.02 22.48 15.29
C GLU A 464 -2.84 22.18 16.21
N SER A 465 -1.82 23.05 16.23
CA SER A 465 -0.65 22.93 17.11
C SER A 465 -0.97 23.22 18.57
N ARG A 466 -2.14 23.79 18.89
CA ARG A 466 -2.59 23.96 20.29
C ARG A 466 -2.91 22.64 20.97
N ASP A 467 -3.25 21.61 20.19
CA ASP A 467 -3.65 20.31 20.71
C ASP A 467 -2.45 19.40 21.00
N GLY A 468 -1.22 19.76 20.61
CA GLY A 468 0.01 18.98 20.85
C GLY A 468 1.11 19.21 19.80
N ASP A 469 2.23 18.48 19.91
CA ASP A 469 3.31 18.52 18.91
C ASP A 469 2.86 17.88 17.59
N MET A 470 2.41 18.72 16.65
CA MET A 470 1.90 18.29 15.36
C MET A 470 2.98 17.65 14.47
N ALA A 471 4.25 18.06 14.59
CA ALA A 471 5.33 17.42 13.84
C ALA A 471 5.52 15.98 14.31
N LEU A 472 5.49 15.75 15.64
CA LEU A 472 5.54 14.40 16.21
C LEU A 472 4.35 13.54 15.74
N ARG A 473 3.12 14.07 15.78
CA ARG A 473 1.91 13.36 15.32
C ARG A 473 1.99 12.95 13.86
N VAL A 474 2.40 13.87 12.98
CA VAL A 474 2.55 13.58 11.54
C VAL A 474 3.62 12.51 11.33
N ARG A 475 4.76 12.60 12.04
CA ARG A 475 5.81 11.58 11.96
C ARG A 475 5.30 10.20 12.39
N ASP A 476 4.60 10.12 13.51
CA ASP A 476 4.07 8.85 14.03
C ASP A 476 3.01 8.27 13.09
N GLN A 477 2.20 9.11 12.44
CA GLN A 477 1.26 8.69 11.40
C GLN A 477 1.97 8.18 10.14
N LEU A 478 3.05 8.85 9.69
CA LEU A 478 3.85 8.37 8.56
C LEU A 478 4.51 7.02 8.88
N ARG A 479 5.06 6.87 10.08
CA ARG A 479 5.63 5.62 10.59
C ARG A 479 4.62 4.49 10.69
N ALA A 480 3.43 4.77 11.22
CA ALA A 480 2.34 3.78 11.32
C ALA A 480 1.87 3.27 9.95
N GLU A 481 2.11 4.04 8.89
CA GLU A 481 1.79 3.71 7.51
C GLU A 481 3.00 3.17 6.71
N ASP A 482 4.12 2.85 7.40
CA ASP A 482 5.34 2.27 6.85
C ASP A 482 5.99 3.14 5.75
N TRP A 483 5.88 4.47 5.90
CA TRP A 483 6.60 5.42 5.04
C TRP A 483 8.08 5.49 5.43
N ALA A 484 8.93 5.65 4.42
CA ALA A 484 10.37 5.75 4.62
C ALA A 484 10.73 6.98 5.45
N GLU A 485 11.70 6.81 6.34
CA GLU A 485 12.39 7.90 7.03
C GLU A 485 13.70 8.21 6.32
N GLY A 486 14.10 9.49 6.31
CA GLY A 486 15.32 9.93 5.63
C GLY A 486 15.91 11.17 6.27
N PRO A 487 17.23 11.37 6.15
CA PRO A 487 17.92 12.47 6.81
C PRO A 487 17.76 13.81 6.07
N GLU A 488 17.38 13.81 4.79
CA GLU A 488 17.35 15.02 3.95
C GLU A 488 16.04 15.82 4.06
N HIS A 489 14.93 15.14 4.36
CA HIS A 489 13.59 15.72 4.39
C HIS A 489 12.71 15.04 5.45
N PHE A 490 11.85 15.84 6.09
CA PHE A 490 10.89 15.35 7.06
C PHE A 490 9.89 14.35 6.43
N VAL A 491 9.47 14.60 5.19
CA VAL A 491 8.79 13.61 4.35
C VAL A 491 9.80 13.06 3.34
N ALA A 492 10.33 11.86 3.61
CA ALA A 492 11.45 11.32 2.83
C ALA A 492 11.04 10.60 1.54
N ASP A 493 9.81 10.07 1.44
CA ASP A 493 9.35 9.41 0.21
C ASP A 493 9.22 10.43 -0.94
N PRO A 494 9.96 10.26 -2.05
CA PRO A 494 10.01 11.27 -3.12
C PRO A 494 8.66 11.53 -3.80
N LEU A 495 7.86 10.47 -4.02
CA LEU A 495 6.55 10.61 -4.66
C LEU A 495 5.58 11.33 -3.73
N LEU A 496 5.50 10.90 -2.48
CA LEU A 496 4.63 11.53 -1.48
C LEU A 496 4.99 13.00 -1.29
N ARG A 497 6.29 13.31 -1.15
CA ARG A 497 6.77 14.69 -1.03
C ARG A 497 6.43 15.52 -2.26
N ALA A 498 6.65 15.00 -3.48
CA ALA A 498 6.32 15.71 -4.71
C ALA A 498 4.82 16.03 -4.81
N LEU A 499 3.96 15.08 -4.44
CA LEU A 499 2.51 15.27 -4.41
C LEU A 499 2.05 16.27 -3.34
N LEU A 500 2.63 16.23 -2.14
CA LEU A 500 2.32 17.18 -1.07
C LEU A 500 2.80 18.60 -1.43
N LEU A 501 3.97 18.75 -2.05
CA LEU A 501 4.44 20.04 -2.56
C LEU A 501 3.60 20.56 -3.73
N HIS A 502 3.10 19.65 -4.58
CA HIS A 502 2.13 19.99 -5.63
C HIS A 502 0.83 20.52 -5.01
N ARG A 503 0.28 19.84 -3.99
CA ARG A 503 -0.88 20.32 -3.22
C ARG A 503 -0.61 21.65 -2.52
N LEU A 504 0.56 21.83 -1.90
CA LEU A 504 0.95 23.10 -1.26
C LEU A 504 0.93 24.27 -2.24
N ARG A 505 1.24 23.99 -3.51
CA ARG A 505 1.32 24.99 -4.57
C ARG A 505 -0.02 25.33 -5.20
N PHE A 506 -0.90 24.35 -5.37
CA PHE A 506 -2.13 24.48 -6.16
C PHE A 506 -3.42 24.22 -5.36
N GLY A 507 -3.33 24.01 -4.05
CA GLY A 507 -4.47 23.67 -3.19
C GLY A 507 -5.54 24.76 -3.09
N ASP A 508 -6.79 24.28 -3.06
CA ASP A 508 -8.07 24.87 -2.60
C ASP A 508 -8.12 26.41 -2.43
N GLY A 509 -7.97 27.15 -3.53
CA GLY A 509 -8.30 28.58 -3.61
C GLY A 509 -7.13 29.56 -3.61
N ASP A 510 -5.90 29.07 -3.49
CA ASP A 510 -4.70 29.91 -3.44
C ASP A 510 -4.07 30.20 -4.83
N HIS A 511 -4.73 29.69 -5.88
CA HIS A 511 -4.39 29.96 -7.27
C HIS A 511 -5.02 31.30 -7.69
N PRO A 512 -4.28 32.25 -8.32
CA PRO A 512 -2.90 32.17 -8.83
C PRO A 512 -1.81 32.79 -7.95
N ARG A 513 -2.08 33.10 -6.69
CA ARG A 513 -1.13 33.84 -5.84
C ARG A 513 -0.08 32.98 -5.17
N HIS A 514 -0.26 31.65 -5.12
CA HIS A 514 0.65 30.70 -4.48
C HIS A 514 1.06 31.15 -3.07
N SER A 515 0.12 31.75 -2.32
CA SER A 515 0.46 32.49 -1.10
C SER A 515 0.97 31.56 0.01
N ALA A 516 0.39 30.37 0.17
CA ALA A 516 0.80 29.33 1.10
C ALA A 516 2.19 28.80 0.77
N TRP A 517 2.47 28.50 -0.51
CA TRP A 517 3.80 28.12 -0.98
C TRP A 517 4.84 29.17 -0.58
N ARG A 518 4.59 30.43 -0.95
CA ARG A 518 5.50 31.54 -0.65
C ARG A 518 5.68 31.70 0.85
N ALA A 519 4.60 31.66 1.60
CA ALA A 519 4.62 31.90 3.03
C ALA A 519 5.37 30.78 3.78
N VAL A 520 5.21 29.51 3.40
CA VAL A 520 5.99 28.39 3.95
C VAL A 520 7.49 28.56 3.67
N HIS A 521 7.86 28.82 2.41
CA HIS A 521 9.26 28.98 2.05
C HIS A 521 9.89 30.27 2.62
N GLU A 522 9.14 31.37 2.74
CA GLU A 522 9.60 32.59 3.41
C GLU A 522 9.78 32.41 4.91
N THR A 523 8.98 31.55 5.56
CA THR A 523 9.17 31.19 6.97
C THR A 523 10.46 30.39 7.16
N LEU A 524 10.68 29.36 6.33
CA LEU A 524 11.89 28.55 6.41
C LEU A 524 13.14 29.33 5.99
N HIS A 525 13.03 30.20 4.99
CA HIS A 525 14.08 31.11 4.59
C HIS A 525 14.55 32.00 5.77
N ARG A 526 13.61 32.56 6.55
CA ARG A 526 13.92 33.36 7.75
C ARG A 526 14.46 32.53 8.93
N HIS A 527 14.19 31.23 8.96
CA HIS A 527 14.68 30.35 10.01
C HIS A 527 16.19 30.10 9.88
N TYR A 528 16.67 29.90 8.66
CA TYR A 528 18.05 29.56 8.36
C TYR A 528 18.94 30.81 8.19
N ASP A 529 18.98 31.69 9.20
CA ASP A 529 19.73 32.96 9.12
C ASP A 529 21.21 32.82 9.51
N ARG A 530 21.64 31.67 10.04
CA ARG A 530 23.04 31.40 10.39
C ARG A 530 23.86 31.03 9.15
N ASP A 531 25.13 31.47 9.10
CA ASP A 531 26.02 31.20 7.96
C ASP A 531 26.24 29.70 7.69
N GLU A 532 26.33 28.86 8.72
CA GLU A 532 26.42 27.38 8.58
C GLU A 532 25.19 26.76 7.92
N GLN A 533 24.03 27.43 8.01
CA GLN A 533 22.75 26.99 7.46
C GLN A 533 22.42 27.68 6.14
N ARG A 534 23.35 28.49 5.61
CA ARG A 534 23.16 29.26 4.38
C ARG A 534 22.73 28.41 3.17
N PRO A 535 23.23 27.18 2.94
CA PRO A 535 22.71 26.34 1.86
C PRO A 535 21.20 26.06 1.96
N TYR A 536 20.66 25.86 3.16
CA TYR A 536 19.21 25.67 3.40
C TYR A 536 18.41 26.93 3.11
N ARG A 537 18.95 28.09 3.48
CA ARG A 537 18.37 29.39 3.15
C ARG A 537 18.26 29.60 1.63
N LEU A 538 19.37 29.34 0.91
CA LEU A 538 19.45 29.47 -0.55
C LEU A 538 18.54 28.44 -1.26
N PHE A 539 18.41 27.23 -0.72
CA PHE A 539 17.45 26.24 -1.21
C PHE A 539 16.01 26.79 -1.20
N HIS A 540 15.60 27.45 -0.13
CA HIS A 540 14.26 28.03 -0.05
C HIS A 540 14.10 29.31 -0.89
N GLU A 541 15.16 30.09 -1.09
CA GLU A 541 15.13 31.19 -2.08
C GLU A 541 14.91 30.67 -3.49
N LEU A 542 15.60 29.59 -3.85
CA LEU A 542 15.45 28.97 -5.15
C LEU A 542 14.03 28.41 -5.35
N ALA A 543 13.44 27.82 -4.30
CA ALA A 543 12.03 27.41 -4.28
C ALA A 543 11.03 28.59 -4.42
N LEU A 544 11.43 29.80 -4.04
CA LEU A 544 10.68 31.05 -4.26
C LEU A 544 10.93 31.66 -5.65
N GLY A 545 11.83 31.08 -6.45
CA GLY A 545 12.20 31.57 -7.78
C GLY A 545 13.28 32.65 -7.77
N ARG A 546 13.93 32.90 -6.62
CA ARG A 546 15.02 33.87 -6.48
C ARG A 546 16.35 33.14 -6.64
N VAL A 547 17.12 33.49 -7.66
CA VAL A 547 18.32 32.74 -8.07
C VAL A 547 19.61 33.50 -7.75
N ASP A 548 19.56 34.83 -7.70
CA ASP A 548 20.75 35.69 -7.75
C ASP A 548 21.66 35.51 -6.53
N ASP A 549 21.10 35.39 -5.34
CA ASP A 549 21.85 35.17 -4.10
C ASP A 549 22.56 33.81 -4.07
N ALA A 550 21.92 32.77 -4.62
CA ALA A 550 22.53 31.45 -4.75
C ALA A 550 23.72 31.46 -5.72
N VAL A 551 23.58 32.13 -6.87
CA VAL A 551 24.67 32.27 -7.85
C VAL A 551 25.79 33.13 -7.27
N ALA A 552 25.46 34.24 -6.58
CA ALA A 552 26.44 35.09 -5.92
C ALA A 552 27.23 34.30 -4.88
N HIS A 553 26.56 33.55 -4.01
CA HIS A 553 27.20 32.72 -2.98
C HIS A 553 28.10 31.63 -3.59
N LEU A 554 27.62 30.92 -4.60
CA LEU A 554 28.41 29.88 -5.28
C LEU A 554 29.62 30.48 -6.01
N ARG A 555 29.50 31.68 -6.58
CA ARG A 555 30.63 32.41 -7.18
C ARG A 555 31.65 32.83 -6.13
N THR A 556 31.22 33.41 -5.01
CA THR A 556 32.14 33.92 -3.98
C THR A 556 32.87 32.81 -3.24
N THR A 557 32.24 31.64 -3.08
CA THR A 557 32.84 30.46 -2.43
C THR A 557 33.63 29.58 -3.41
N PHE A 558 33.52 29.82 -4.72
CA PHE A 558 34.23 29.04 -5.74
C PHE A 558 35.76 29.03 -5.58
N PRO A 559 36.45 30.12 -5.16
CA PRO A 559 37.91 30.09 -4.99
C PRO A 559 38.40 29.30 -3.76
N GLU A 560 37.49 28.85 -2.89
CA GLU A 560 37.87 28.15 -1.65
C GLU A 560 38.45 26.75 -1.94
N PRO A 561 39.34 26.21 -1.07
CA PRO A 561 39.96 24.91 -1.30
C PRO A 561 38.97 23.71 -1.32
N ASP A 562 37.82 23.84 -0.65
CA ASP A 562 36.81 22.78 -0.50
C ASP A 562 35.89 22.65 -1.74
N VAL A 563 36.43 22.11 -2.82
CA VAL A 563 35.69 21.93 -4.07
C VAL A 563 34.63 20.83 -3.97
N ILE A 564 34.89 19.77 -3.19
CA ILE A 564 33.93 18.67 -3.02
C ILE A 564 32.71 19.17 -2.23
N GLY A 565 32.92 19.93 -1.16
CA GLY A 565 31.83 20.59 -0.45
C GLY A 565 31.15 21.66 -1.29
N TRP A 566 31.87 22.40 -2.16
CA TRP A 566 31.25 23.32 -3.12
C TRP A 566 30.31 22.60 -4.10
N LEU A 567 30.73 21.47 -4.68
CA LEU A 567 29.88 20.61 -5.53
C LEU A 567 28.69 20.04 -4.73
N GLY A 568 28.91 19.67 -3.47
CA GLY A 568 27.86 19.25 -2.55
C GLY A 568 26.82 20.33 -2.30
N ARG A 569 27.25 21.57 -2.04
CA ARG A 569 26.39 22.76 -1.86
C ARG A 569 25.61 23.07 -3.13
N LEU A 570 26.26 23.08 -4.29
CA LEU A 570 25.60 23.27 -5.60
C LEU A 570 24.49 22.22 -5.82
N ARG A 571 24.80 20.93 -5.59
CA ARG A 571 23.83 19.83 -5.73
C ARG A 571 22.68 19.92 -4.74
N PHE A 572 22.95 20.36 -3.51
CA PHE A 572 21.94 20.55 -2.48
C PHE A 572 21.00 21.71 -2.87
N ILE A 573 21.55 22.88 -3.17
CA ILE A 573 20.76 24.07 -3.56
C ILE A 573 19.92 23.78 -4.81
N ALA A 574 20.51 23.15 -5.83
CA ALA A 574 19.81 22.76 -7.06
C ALA A 574 18.70 21.72 -6.88
N SER A 575 18.62 21.04 -5.72
CA SER A 575 17.54 20.10 -5.42
C SER A 575 16.25 20.79 -4.94
N ALA A 576 16.24 22.12 -4.86
CA ALA A 576 15.05 22.89 -4.51
C ALA A 576 13.89 22.61 -5.46
N PRO A 577 12.65 22.49 -4.97
CA PRO A 577 11.51 22.29 -5.84
C PRO A 577 11.28 23.51 -6.73
N TYR A 578 11.19 23.30 -8.04
CA TYR A 578 11.03 24.39 -9.00
C TYR A 578 9.64 25.04 -8.91
N PRO A 579 9.51 26.38 -8.76
CA PRO A 579 8.23 27.07 -8.72
C PRO A 579 7.59 27.08 -10.12
N ARG A 580 6.64 26.16 -10.35
CA ARG A 580 5.87 26.07 -11.60
C ARG A 580 4.62 26.95 -11.50
N ALA A 581 4.31 27.68 -12.57
CA ALA A 581 2.99 28.26 -12.76
C ALA A 581 1.99 27.16 -13.20
N ALA A 582 0.73 27.25 -12.75
CA ALA A 582 -0.31 26.30 -13.15
C ALA A 582 -0.78 26.53 -14.60
N ALA A 583 -0.68 27.77 -15.08
CA ALA A 583 -0.96 28.10 -16.47
C ALA A 583 0.08 27.38 -17.33
N ARG A 584 -0.37 26.43 -18.15
CA ARG A 584 0.45 25.68 -19.11
C ARG A 584 1.36 26.68 -19.84
N PRO A 585 2.67 26.72 -19.53
CA PRO A 585 3.53 27.66 -20.22
C PRO A 585 3.53 27.26 -21.69
N SER A 586 3.15 28.19 -22.58
CA SER A 586 3.32 27.98 -24.01
C SER A 586 4.82 28.07 -24.31
N GLY A 587 5.55 26.98 -24.10
CA GLY A 587 6.98 26.94 -24.38
C GLY A 587 7.78 25.96 -23.52
N PRO A 588 9.07 25.78 -23.86
CA PRO A 588 9.99 24.96 -23.10
C PRO A 588 10.24 25.54 -21.69
N ASP A 589 10.64 24.67 -20.74
CA ASP A 589 10.98 25.06 -19.38
C ASP A 589 12.01 26.22 -19.36
N PRO A 590 11.76 27.34 -18.66
CA PRO A 590 12.64 28.50 -18.70
C PRO A 590 14.04 28.22 -18.14
N ARG A 591 14.20 27.22 -17.25
CA ARG A 591 15.52 26.77 -16.78
C ARG A 591 16.39 26.26 -17.93
N ARG A 592 15.77 25.72 -18.98
CA ARG A 592 16.47 25.27 -20.19
C ARG A 592 17.15 26.44 -20.91
N ALA A 593 16.42 27.54 -21.11
CA ALA A 593 16.97 28.73 -21.76
C ALA A 593 18.12 29.33 -20.93
N ALA A 594 17.95 29.41 -19.61
CA ALA A 594 18.97 29.85 -18.67
C ALA A 594 20.23 28.98 -18.73
N ALA A 595 20.09 27.65 -18.66
CA ALA A 595 21.20 26.71 -18.71
C ALA A 595 21.99 26.80 -20.03
N LEU A 596 21.30 27.03 -21.14
CA LEU A 596 21.91 27.15 -22.47
C LEU A 596 22.45 28.56 -22.76
N GLY A 597 22.21 29.54 -21.88
CA GLY A 597 22.60 30.94 -22.08
C GLY A 597 21.80 31.64 -23.19
N ARG A 598 20.54 31.24 -23.39
CA ARG A 598 19.61 31.79 -24.40
C ARG A 598 18.52 32.68 -23.80
N GLU A 599 18.74 33.23 -22.61
CA GLU A 599 17.78 34.13 -21.94
C GLU A 599 17.57 35.41 -22.76
N ALA A 600 16.37 36.00 -22.67
CA ALA A 600 16.07 37.26 -23.31
C ALA A 600 16.94 38.39 -22.74
N THR A 601 17.23 39.41 -23.55
CA THR A 601 18.09 40.54 -23.22
C THR A 601 17.67 41.24 -21.92
N ASP A 602 16.36 41.35 -21.66
CA ASP A 602 15.80 41.95 -20.44
C ASP A 602 16.20 41.20 -19.14
N THR A 603 16.56 39.91 -19.24
CA THR A 603 17.03 39.11 -18.09
C THR A 603 18.53 39.31 -17.83
N LEU A 604 19.28 39.73 -18.86
CA LEU A 604 20.70 40.06 -18.78
C LEU A 604 20.93 41.47 -18.20
N ASP A 605 19.94 42.37 -18.29
CA ASP A 605 19.98 43.69 -17.64
C ASP A 605 19.92 43.61 -16.09
N ALA A 606 19.59 42.45 -15.53
CA ALA A 606 19.60 42.18 -14.08
C ALA A 606 20.98 41.69 -13.55
N LEU A 607 22.03 41.71 -14.38
CA LEU A 607 23.37 41.29 -13.96
C LEU A 607 23.96 42.23 -12.88
N PRO A 608 24.76 41.70 -11.94
CA PRO A 608 25.33 42.54 -10.88
C PRO A 608 26.25 43.62 -11.47
N ALA A 609 25.95 44.89 -11.20
CA ALA A 609 26.80 46.00 -11.59
C ALA A 609 28.14 45.98 -10.84
N GLY A 610 29.22 46.41 -11.50
CA GLY A 610 30.54 46.58 -10.88
C GLY A 610 31.42 45.34 -10.79
N LEU A 611 31.08 44.25 -11.49
CA LEU A 611 31.97 43.10 -11.65
C LEU A 611 32.99 43.35 -12.76
N ASP A 612 34.24 42.90 -12.55
CA ASP A 612 35.21 42.78 -13.65
C ASP A 612 34.80 41.68 -14.64
N ALA A 613 35.46 41.66 -15.80
CA ALA A 613 35.13 40.74 -16.89
C ALA A 613 35.25 39.26 -16.48
N ASP A 614 36.25 38.92 -15.66
CA ASP A 614 36.51 37.55 -15.22
C ASP A 614 35.47 37.06 -14.20
N SER A 615 35.12 37.89 -13.23
CA SER A 615 34.08 37.62 -12.22
C SER A 615 32.70 37.55 -12.86
N LEU A 616 32.43 38.37 -13.88
CA LEU A 616 31.21 38.29 -14.66
C LEU A 616 31.13 36.98 -15.45
N ALA A 617 32.23 36.56 -16.10
CA ALA A 617 32.27 35.28 -16.79
C ALA A 617 32.07 34.09 -15.85
N LEU A 618 32.66 34.13 -14.65
CA LEU A 618 32.45 33.13 -13.60
C LEU A 618 30.99 33.12 -13.12
N HIS A 619 30.40 34.29 -12.86
CA HIS A 619 29.00 34.43 -12.46
C HIS A 619 28.05 33.77 -13.47
N LEU A 620 28.24 34.07 -14.76
CA LEU A 620 27.42 33.49 -15.83
C LEU A 620 27.61 31.97 -15.96
N SER A 621 28.83 31.47 -15.77
CA SER A 621 29.11 30.02 -15.78
C SER A 621 28.39 29.30 -14.63
N VAL A 622 28.49 29.85 -13.41
CA VAL A 622 27.80 29.32 -12.22
C VAL A 622 26.29 29.39 -12.37
N ARG A 623 25.73 30.48 -12.93
CA ARG A 623 24.30 30.61 -13.22
C ARG A 623 23.82 29.50 -14.15
N ARG A 624 24.50 29.30 -15.29
CA ARG A 624 24.16 28.23 -16.25
C ARG A 624 24.25 26.85 -15.62
N LEU A 625 25.30 26.60 -14.84
CA LEU A 625 25.53 25.34 -14.13
C LEU A 625 24.42 25.06 -13.10
N LEU A 626 24.03 26.05 -12.31
CA LEU A 626 22.94 25.94 -11.34
C LEU A 626 21.61 25.59 -12.03
N HIS A 627 21.23 26.32 -13.09
CA HIS A 627 20.01 26.04 -13.83
C HIS A 627 20.01 24.69 -14.54
N ALA A 628 21.16 24.28 -15.11
CA ALA A 628 21.31 22.97 -15.74
C ALA A 628 21.07 21.85 -14.72
N LEU A 629 21.74 21.92 -13.56
CA LEU A 629 21.58 20.93 -12.51
C LEU A 629 20.16 20.92 -11.92
N TRP A 630 19.58 22.11 -11.71
CA TRP A 630 18.22 22.28 -11.20
C TRP A 630 17.16 21.66 -12.13
N LEU A 631 17.33 21.75 -13.45
CA LEU A 631 16.45 21.08 -14.42
C LEU A 631 16.66 19.56 -14.45
N LEU A 632 17.91 19.11 -14.56
CA LEU A 632 18.23 17.68 -14.81
C LEU A 632 17.94 16.79 -13.59
N THR A 633 17.99 17.36 -12.38
CA THR A 633 17.72 16.64 -11.12
C THR A 633 16.26 16.71 -10.66
N ASP A 634 15.44 17.55 -11.29
CA ASP A 634 14.03 17.68 -10.94
C ASP A 634 13.24 16.43 -11.34
N PRO A 635 12.60 15.70 -10.39
CA PRO A 635 11.84 14.50 -10.71
C PRO A 635 10.60 14.77 -11.56
N LEU A 636 10.15 16.03 -11.68
CA LEU A 636 9.01 16.44 -12.49
C LEU A 636 9.39 16.81 -13.93
N ALA A 637 10.68 16.96 -14.24
CA ALA A 637 11.18 17.23 -15.59
C ALA A 637 11.69 15.96 -16.27
N LEU A 638 11.87 16.02 -17.59
CA LEU A 638 12.63 15.01 -18.35
C LEU A 638 14.09 15.50 -18.51
N PRO A 639 15.09 14.61 -18.44
CA PRO A 639 16.47 14.94 -18.78
C PRO A 639 16.56 15.49 -20.21
N ASP A 640 17.46 16.45 -20.42
CA ASP A 640 17.71 17.07 -21.72
C ASP A 640 19.18 16.87 -22.11
N GLY A 641 19.42 16.26 -23.27
CA GLY A 641 20.76 15.95 -23.76
C GLY A 641 21.63 17.19 -24.01
N GLU A 642 21.06 18.25 -24.60
CA GLU A 642 21.77 19.50 -24.88
C GLU A 642 22.18 20.19 -23.57
N VAL A 643 21.28 20.22 -22.59
CA VAL A 643 21.57 20.76 -21.25
C VAL A 643 22.61 19.91 -20.52
N THR A 644 22.60 18.59 -20.71
CA THR A 644 23.57 17.67 -20.11
C THR A 644 24.98 17.88 -20.68
N GLU A 645 25.10 18.10 -21.99
CA GLU A 645 26.38 18.45 -22.61
C GLU A 645 26.88 19.81 -22.14
N LYS A 646 25.98 20.79 -22.03
CA LYS A 646 26.29 22.13 -21.52
C LYS A 646 26.75 22.10 -20.07
N LEU A 647 26.11 21.30 -19.22
CA LEU A 647 26.54 21.04 -17.83
C LEU A 647 28.01 20.57 -17.78
N ALA A 648 28.36 19.57 -18.57
CA ALA A 648 29.72 19.04 -18.65
C ALA A 648 30.71 20.09 -19.15
N HIS A 649 30.31 20.89 -20.14
CA HIS A 649 31.13 21.96 -20.69
C HIS A 649 31.45 23.04 -19.64
N GLU A 650 30.46 23.52 -18.89
CA GLU A 650 30.68 24.52 -17.84
C GLU A 650 31.58 23.97 -16.72
N LEU A 651 31.38 22.72 -16.28
CA LEU A 651 32.25 22.10 -15.27
C LEU A 651 33.71 21.99 -15.75
N ARG A 652 33.95 21.65 -17.02
CA ARG A 652 35.31 21.64 -17.61
C ARG A 652 35.91 23.05 -17.65
N GLN A 653 35.13 24.06 -18.02
CA GLN A 653 35.60 25.45 -17.98
C GLN A 653 36.00 25.87 -16.56
N LEU A 654 35.17 25.54 -15.56
CA LEU A 654 35.48 25.83 -14.16
C LEU A 654 36.72 25.06 -13.68
N SER A 655 36.91 23.81 -14.13
CA SER A 655 38.11 23.03 -13.79
C SER A 655 39.40 23.67 -14.29
N GLY A 656 39.38 24.42 -15.40
CA GLY A 656 40.54 25.16 -15.88
C GLY A 656 40.81 26.48 -15.15
N ARG A 657 39.84 26.96 -14.36
CA ARG A 657 39.89 28.23 -13.62
C ARG A 657 40.21 28.06 -12.13
N HIS A 658 39.97 26.89 -11.56
CA HIS A 658 40.23 26.63 -10.15
C HIS A 658 41.73 26.37 -9.93
N LEU A 659 42.28 26.77 -8.77
CA LEU A 659 43.71 26.60 -8.50
C LEU A 659 44.05 25.19 -8.00
N THR A 660 43.23 24.65 -7.10
CA THR A 660 43.48 23.37 -6.39
C THR A 660 42.44 22.28 -6.69
N GLY A 661 41.45 22.57 -7.54
CA GLY A 661 40.17 21.85 -7.62
C GLY A 661 39.92 21.16 -8.95
N ASN A 662 40.97 21.03 -9.78
CA ASN A 662 40.83 20.65 -11.18
C ASN A 662 40.35 19.20 -11.32
N SER A 663 40.89 18.28 -10.50
CA SER A 663 40.50 16.87 -10.54
C SER A 663 39.02 16.68 -10.14
N PRO A 664 38.54 17.15 -8.96
CA PRO A 664 37.13 16.95 -8.60
C PRO A 664 36.13 17.55 -9.59
N LEU A 665 36.41 18.74 -10.16
CA LEU A 665 35.55 19.37 -11.17
C LEU A 665 35.56 18.61 -12.49
N TRP A 666 36.71 18.12 -12.93
CA TRP A 666 36.85 17.29 -14.13
C TRP A 666 36.16 15.93 -13.98
N ASP A 667 36.30 15.32 -12.81
CA ASP A 667 35.63 14.06 -12.45
C ASP A 667 34.11 14.25 -12.43
N ALA A 668 33.61 15.34 -11.85
CA ALA A 668 32.20 15.70 -11.90
C ALA A 668 31.72 15.93 -13.35
N ALA A 669 32.49 16.64 -14.18
CA ALA A 669 32.17 16.87 -15.59
C ALA A 669 32.07 15.58 -16.42
N THR A 670 32.68 14.49 -15.94
CA THR A 670 32.69 13.18 -16.60
C THR A 670 31.60 12.25 -16.06
N HIS A 671 31.43 12.20 -14.73
CA HIS A 671 30.50 11.25 -14.09
C HIS A 671 29.07 11.78 -14.00
N TRP A 672 28.86 13.09 -13.81
CA TRP A 672 27.50 13.64 -13.70
C TRP A 672 26.66 13.42 -14.96
N PRO A 673 27.16 13.62 -16.19
CA PRO A 673 26.42 13.24 -17.38
C PRO A 673 26.03 11.76 -17.39
N ARG A 674 26.94 10.85 -17.01
CA ARG A 674 26.66 9.41 -16.96
C ARG A 674 25.56 9.08 -15.95
N ASP A 675 25.61 9.70 -14.77
CA ASP A 675 24.59 9.54 -13.73
C ASP A 675 23.21 10.01 -14.23
N ILE A 676 23.16 11.16 -14.91
CA ILE A 676 21.94 11.71 -15.49
C ILE A 676 21.36 10.79 -16.57
N HIS A 677 22.20 10.28 -17.49
CA HIS A 677 21.78 9.29 -18.50
C HIS A 677 21.32 7.97 -17.87
N ALA A 678 21.90 7.61 -16.71
CA ALA A 678 21.49 6.47 -15.90
C ALA A 678 20.28 6.77 -14.99
N TRP A 679 19.70 7.97 -15.07
CA TRP A 679 18.55 8.45 -14.28
C TRP A 679 18.80 8.45 -12.77
N ARG A 680 20.05 8.69 -12.36
CA ARG A 680 20.49 8.76 -10.97
C ARG A 680 20.79 10.20 -10.57
N ARG A 681 20.72 10.48 -9.27
CA ARG A 681 21.22 11.75 -8.72
C ARG A 681 22.74 11.81 -8.95
N PRO A 682 23.29 12.95 -9.42
CA PRO A 682 24.73 13.12 -9.59
C PRO A 682 25.51 12.78 -8.32
N THR A 683 26.45 11.86 -8.44
CA THR A 683 27.32 11.41 -7.36
C THR A 683 28.46 12.41 -7.14
N LEU A 684 28.90 12.55 -5.88
CA LEU A 684 30.11 13.31 -5.59
C LEU A 684 31.32 12.40 -5.85
N PRO A 685 32.44 12.92 -6.39
CA PRO A 685 33.67 12.16 -6.50
C PRO A 685 34.08 11.62 -5.11
N PRO A 686 34.64 10.40 -5.01
CA PRO A 686 35.18 9.91 -3.75
C PRO A 686 36.24 10.90 -3.26
N GLY A 687 36.06 11.43 -2.05
CA GLY A 687 37.06 12.26 -1.42
C GLY A 687 38.34 11.45 -1.21
N ARG A 688 39.50 12.04 -1.49
CA ARG A 688 40.74 11.55 -0.87
C ARG A 688 40.59 11.80 0.64
N GLU A 689 40.24 10.76 1.39
CA GLU A 689 40.79 10.63 2.74
C GLU A 689 42.28 10.42 2.55
N ASP A 690 43.08 11.50 2.63
CA ASP A 690 44.50 11.46 3.00
C ASP A 690 45.08 12.90 3.05
N GLY A 691 45.34 13.38 4.27
CA GLY A 691 46.42 14.32 4.59
C GLY A 691 46.08 15.80 4.77
N VAL A 692 45.54 16.20 5.92
CA VAL A 692 46.20 16.90 7.06
C VAL A 692 45.23 16.88 8.24
#